data_AF-A0A926CGT8-F1
#
_entry.id   AF-A0A926CGT8-F1
#
_cell.length_a   1.000
_cell.length_b   1.000
_cell.length_c   1.000
_cell.angle_alpha   90.00
_cell.angle_beta   90.00
_cell.angle_gamma   90.00
#
_symmetry.space_group_name_H-M   'P 1'
#
loop_
_entity.id
_entity.type
_entity.pdbx_description
1 polymer ?
#
loop_
_entity_poly.entity_id
_entity_poly.type
_entity_poly.pdbx_seq_one_letter_code
_entity_poly.pdbx_strand_id
1 'polypeptide(L)'
;MPLRLRDTPRLPQRARWMGTLLFCALALASGAFWQWQARAAQHLDVGSGNDEGYFAVVHDREQSSATPDGTIRWTQAQTEARLWSPPIGSTAQLIIDIFSPQEQQTLEIRSGLARATMQLHYGLHRYAVVLPVASGADLELVFATTTSKFGDDPRQLGVALDRISIVTLGGPTPWSLLGELARPPLLPLALGLLMFTLALGGAARWLSLATTLGVALLLAVCAIWQPMVQLQLALACAVAVAILALTAIAFRLLPRTCLPRTDQSARRWIFVAWAVAIAAAYTPVVSSDGIGYYVYLRSLVIDGDLQFANDYAIPSFLRAPVIGSITPTGYEENPFAVGSAILWSPLFLIAHGLILVGRSFGLPWAADGAGTPYVAITLLGSALAGLATMLICYRICRRFVGAPAAALAAITLLTGTNLLYYAARDPSFSHAFAAAAVALFVLLWLRLDAAPSGRGWAALGIAAGLVALIYWVGAFVLLLPACTAARELVFALRQQGTARWRQLRALGAGTLGAAALALLVFSPQLLAWFILFGSPLTVPQGSGFISPRFFHGLDVLFSPLHGLLPWTPAMLVGMAGIALLARHGRWQFACLTTCMLIYLCYNASIPDWHGSGAFGMRRLSLLAPWIALGLALLYDWLRRWGALLPLGLAALTSAWMLLVVVRYDLYLLDHAPYSLMELPTLVFYLGRTSLPLEGIVAWLSSGYLWNRLVYSSTAGIIELAAVLVLAALGSWALLRQAG
;
A
#
# COMPACT_ATOMS: atom_id res chain seq x y z
N MET A 1 13.46 23.88 48.64
CA MET A 1 14.84 23.76 48.15
C MET A 1 14.82 22.74 47.00
N PRO A 2 14.95 23.13 45.73
CA PRO A 2 14.91 22.17 44.62
C PRO A 2 16.26 21.47 44.50
N LEU A 3 16.25 20.13 44.49
CA LEU A 3 17.42 19.29 44.22
C LEU A 3 17.91 19.57 42.80
N ARG A 4 18.98 20.38 42.68
CA ARG A 4 19.78 20.48 41.45
C ARG A 4 20.39 19.11 41.18
N LEU A 5 19.91 18.42 40.15
CA LEU A 5 20.62 17.32 39.52
C LEU A 5 22.02 17.84 39.14
N ARG A 6 23.06 17.30 39.79
CA ARG A 6 24.46 17.63 39.53
C ARG A 6 24.76 17.45 38.04
N ASP A 7 25.33 18.48 37.42
CA ASP A 7 25.95 18.39 36.11
C ASP A 7 27.02 17.28 36.14
N THR A 8 26.75 16.19 35.42
CA THR A 8 27.73 15.14 35.19
C THR A 8 28.85 15.71 34.31
N PRO A 9 30.14 15.46 34.62
CA PRO A 9 31.23 15.99 33.83
C PRO A 9 31.13 15.48 32.39
N ARG A 10 30.94 16.40 31.44
CA ARG A 10 30.91 16.06 30.01
C ARG A 10 32.31 15.61 29.59
N LEU A 11 32.46 14.33 29.26
CA LEU A 11 33.69 13.78 28.68
C LEU A 11 34.18 14.66 27.51
N PRO A 12 35.51 14.86 27.36
CA PRO A 12 36.07 15.62 26.25
C PRO A 12 35.63 15.04 24.90
N GLN A 13 35.35 15.91 23.93
CA GLN A 13 34.74 15.55 22.64
C GLN A 13 35.49 14.43 21.91
N ARG A 14 36.84 14.41 22.00
CA ARG A 14 37.70 13.34 21.44
C ARG A 14 37.42 11.95 22.04
N ALA A 15 37.27 11.86 23.36
CA ALA A 15 36.94 10.60 24.04
C ALA A 15 35.54 10.09 23.67
N ARG A 16 34.61 11.00 23.34
CA ARG A 16 33.26 10.64 22.87
C ARG A 16 33.30 10.00 21.48
N TRP A 17 34.07 10.55 20.55
CA TRP A 17 34.24 10.00 19.20
C TRP A 17 34.96 8.66 19.19
N MET A 18 36.04 8.53 19.97
CA MET A 18 36.79 7.27 20.05
C MET A 18 35.94 6.12 20.61
N GLY A 19 35.12 6.39 21.64
CA GLY A 19 34.16 5.40 22.14
C GLY A 19 33.11 5.01 21.09
N THR A 20 32.54 5.98 20.37
CA THR A 20 31.56 5.69 19.30
C THR A 20 32.17 4.83 18.20
N LEU A 21 33.41 5.12 17.77
CA LEU A 21 34.11 4.32 16.75
C LEU A 21 34.34 2.88 17.22
N LEU A 22 34.77 2.68 18.47
CA LEU A 22 34.97 1.35 19.04
C LEU A 22 33.65 0.55 19.07
N PHE A 23 32.55 1.18 19.51
CA PHE A 23 31.24 0.52 19.51
C PHE A 23 30.71 0.22 18.12
N CYS A 24 30.95 1.08 17.13
CA CYS A 24 30.60 0.79 15.74
C CYS A 24 31.41 -0.38 15.20
N ALA A 25 32.72 -0.44 15.50
CA ALA A 25 33.59 -1.55 15.11
C ALA A 25 33.13 -2.88 15.75
N LEU A 26 32.76 -2.85 17.04
CA LEU A 26 32.21 -4.02 17.72
C LEU A 26 30.89 -4.47 17.08
N ALA A 27 29.97 -3.53 16.80
CA ALA A 27 28.69 -3.82 16.17
C ALA A 27 28.85 -4.43 14.77
N LEU A 28 29.80 -3.91 13.98
CA LEU A 28 30.16 -4.46 12.67
C LEU A 28 30.72 -5.88 12.79
N ALA A 29 31.67 -6.10 13.70
CA ALA A 29 32.30 -7.41 13.90
C ALA A 29 31.29 -8.47 14.39
N SER A 30 30.48 -8.13 15.40
CA SER A 30 29.44 -9.02 15.93
C SER A 30 28.35 -9.31 14.88
N GLY A 31 27.94 -8.30 14.12
CA GLY A 31 27.00 -8.48 13.01
C GLY A 31 27.55 -9.39 11.93
N ALA A 32 28.84 -9.25 11.57
CA ALA A 32 29.48 -10.07 10.53
C ALA A 32 29.59 -11.53 10.98
N PHE A 33 29.96 -11.75 12.23
CA PHE A 33 30.05 -13.08 12.80
C PHE A 33 28.68 -13.78 12.86
N TRP A 34 27.64 -13.08 13.32
CA TRP A 34 26.28 -13.63 13.34
C TRP A 34 25.78 -13.94 11.92
N GLN A 35 25.97 -13.02 10.97
CA GLN A 35 25.53 -13.21 9.58
C GLN A 35 26.25 -14.39 8.93
N TRP A 36 27.56 -14.55 9.19
CA TRP A 36 28.33 -15.72 8.77
C TRP A 36 27.71 -17.00 9.32
N GLN A 37 27.43 -17.06 10.63
CA GLN A 37 26.84 -18.25 11.27
C GLN A 37 25.47 -18.61 10.67
N ALA A 38 24.62 -17.61 10.44
CA ALA A 38 23.29 -17.83 9.87
C ALA A 38 23.34 -18.33 8.41
N ARG A 39 24.36 -17.97 7.63
CA ARG A 39 24.60 -18.50 6.28
C ARG A 39 25.30 -19.85 6.25
N ALA A 40 26.11 -20.11 7.29
CA ALA A 40 26.93 -21.31 7.43
C ALA A 40 26.11 -22.59 7.60
N ALA A 41 24.94 -22.48 8.21
CA ALA A 41 24.02 -23.60 8.40
C ALA A 41 22.60 -23.19 8.01
N GLN A 42 22.11 -23.74 6.90
CA GLN A 42 20.76 -23.52 6.40
C GLN A 42 20.03 -24.85 6.28
N HIS A 43 18.76 -24.87 6.67
CA HIS A 43 17.92 -26.08 6.68
C HIS A 43 16.49 -25.75 6.29
N LEU A 44 16.02 -26.33 5.20
CA LEU A 44 14.70 -26.13 4.62
C LEU A 44 13.96 -27.47 4.59
N ASP A 45 12.98 -27.63 5.47
CA ASP A 45 12.01 -28.72 5.39
C ASP A 45 10.91 -28.32 4.40
N VAL A 46 10.84 -29.01 3.26
CA VAL A 46 9.96 -28.68 2.13
C VAL A 46 8.54 -29.10 2.48
N GLY A 47 7.56 -28.23 2.28
CA GLY A 47 6.17 -28.46 2.66
C GLY A 47 5.82 -28.12 4.12
N SER A 48 6.76 -27.65 4.94
CA SER A 48 6.55 -27.37 6.38
C SER A 48 5.84 -26.06 6.72
N GLY A 49 5.45 -25.24 5.73
CA GLY A 49 4.98 -23.87 5.95
C GLY A 49 6.05 -22.80 5.68
N ASN A 50 7.29 -23.14 5.99
CA ASN A 50 8.43 -22.22 6.00
C ASN A 50 9.20 -22.16 4.67
N ASP A 51 8.80 -23.00 3.73
CA ASP A 51 9.40 -23.15 2.41
C ASP A 51 8.83 -22.20 1.35
N GLU A 52 7.77 -21.47 1.70
CA GLU A 52 7.16 -20.50 0.79
C GLU A 52 8.07 -19.30 0.53
N GLY A 53 8.12 -18.89 -0.74
CA GLY A 53 9.04 -17.88 -1.24
C GLY A 53 10.44 -18.41 -1.57
N TYR A 54 10.81 -19.63 -1.18
CA TYR A 54 12.06 -20.27 -1.60
C TYR A 54 11.91 -21.00 -2.94
N PHE A 55 10.71 -21.41 -3.30
CA PHE A 55 10.42 -22.08 -4.57
C PHE A 55 9.63 -21.19 -5.53
N ALA A 56 10.01 -21.21 -6.81
CA ALA A 56 9.21 -20.72 -7.91
C ALA A 56 8.57 -21.92 -8.63
N VAL A 57 7.24 -21.85 -8.83
CA VAL A 57 6.47 -22.82 -9.64
C VAL A 57 6.59 -24.26 -9.11
N VAL A 58 5.84 -24.56 -8.05
CA VAL A 58 5.82 -25.85 -7.35
C VAL A 58 4.38 -26.20 -6.98
N HIS A 59 4.05 -27.48 -6.86
CA HIS A 59 2.72 -27.92 -6.41
C HIS A 59 2.49 -27.62 -4.92
N ASP A 60 1.24 -27.78 -4.48
CA ASP A 60 0.85 -27.59 -3.09
C ASP A 60 1.51 -28.61 -2.15
N ARG A 61 1.41 -28.32 -0.85
CA ARG A 61 2.03 -29.11 0.22
C ARG A 61 1.32 -30.43 0.41
N GLU A 62 2.10 -31.48 0.67
CA GLU A 62 1.59 -32.80 1.00
C GLU A 62 2.22 -33.32 2.28
N GLN A 63 1.46 -34.12 3.02
CA GLN A 63 1.97 -34.89 4.15
C GLN A 63 2.32 -36.29 3.68
N SER A 64 3.53 -36.73 4.02
CA SER A 64 3.98 -38.10 3.78
C SER A 64 3.30 -39.04 4.76
N SER A 65 2.60 -40.06 4.25
CA SER A 65 2.02 -41.11 5.10
C SER A 65 3.08 -42.00 5.77
N ALA A 66 4.32 -41.98 5.29
CA ALA A 66 5.43 -42.78 5.81
C ALA A 66 6.10 -42.14 7.05
N THR A 67 5.88 -40.85 7.26
CA THR A 67 6.55 -40.06 8.30
C THR A 67 5.55 -39.05 8.85
N PRO A 68 5.08 -39.18 10.12
CA PRO A 68 4.05 -38.32 10.69
C PRO A 68 4.35 -36.81 10.61
N ASP A 69 5.64 -36.45 10.58
CA ASP A 69 6.13 -35.07 10.45
C ASP A 69 6.75 -34.76 9.08
N GLY A 70 6.79 -35.73 8.16
CA GLY A 70 7.40 -35.53 6.85
C GLY A 70 6.45 -34.81 5.92
N THR A 71 6.87 -33.64 5.47
CA THR A 71 6.17 -32.85 4.47
C THR A 71 6.93 -32.92 3.16
N ILE A 72 6.22 -32.92 2.04
CA ILE A 72 6.83 -32.93 0.71
C ILE A 72 6.14 -31.91 -0.20
N ARG A 73 6.84 -31.53 -1.27
CA ARG A 73 6.23 -30.85 -2.42
C ARG A 73 6.72 -31.45 -3.71
N TRP A 74 5.81 -31.54 -4.67
CA TRP A 74 6.14 -31.96 -6.02
C TRP A 74 6.56 -30.78 -6.88
N THR A 75 7.66 -30.96 -7.59
CA THR A 75 8.10 -30.03 -8.62
C THR A 75 7.18 -30.10 -9.85
N GLN A 76 7.12 -28.97 -10.57
CA GLN A 76 6.59 -28.91 -11.93
C GLN A 76 7.75 -29.07 -12.93
N ALA A 77 7.46 -29.00 -14.23
CA ALA A 77 8.45 -29.23 -15.29
C ALA A 77 9.72 -28.36 -15.15
N GLN A 78 9.53 -27.13 -14.67
CA GLN A 78 10.62 -26.25 -14.27
C GLN A 78 10.30 -25.66 -12.90
N THR A 79 10.97 -26.17 -11.87
CA THR A 79 10.91 -25.61 -10.53
C THR A 79 12.28 -25.06 -10.18
N GLU A 80 12.32 -23.85 -9.64
CA GLU A 80 13.55 -23.24 -9.13
C GLU A 80 13.44 -23.07 -7.61
N ALA A 81 14.47 -23.48 -6.88
CA ALA A 81 14.62 -23.16 -5.45
C ALA A 81 15.80 -22.20 -5.24
N ARG A 82 15.59 -21.09 -4.53
CA ARG A 82 16.60 -20.04 -4.32
C ARG A 82 17.01 -19.90 -2.85
N LEU A 83 18.16 -20.47 -2.50
CA LEU A 83 18.73 -20.48 -1.15
C LEU A 83 19.76 -19.35 -0.98
N TRP A 84 20.00 -18.94 0.26
CA TRP A 84 20.98 -17.89 0.51
C TRP A 84 22.39 -18.43 0.20
N SER A 85 23.21 -17.61 -0.45
CA SER A 85 24.63 -17.97 -0.65
C SER A 85 25.27 -18.36 0.68
N PRO A 86 26.03 -19.47 0.75
CA PRO A 86 26.91 -19.71 1.88
C PRO A 86 28.03 -18.63 1.93
N PRO A 87 28.79 -18.53 3.02
CA PRO A 87 29.88 -17.58 3.16
C PRO A 87 30.95 -17.75 2.07
N ILE A 88 31.40 -16.65 1.47
CA ILE A 88 32.40 -16.68 0.39
C ILE A 88 33.76 -17.14 0.91
N GLY A 89 34.46 -17.92 0.09
CA GLY A 89 35.75 -18.50 0.42
C GLY A 89 35.64 -19.69 1.39
N SER A 90 34.41 -20.12 1.72
CA SER A 90 34.17 -21.39 2.41
C SER A 90 33.92 -22.51 1.39
N THR A 91 34.01 -23.75 1.87
CA THR A 91 33.48 -24.92 1.16
C THR A 91 32.19 -25.31 1.84
N ALA A 92 31.11 -25.49 1.09
CA ALA A 92 29.82 -25.90 1.64
C ALA A 92 29.42 -27.28 1.14
N GLN A 93 28.65 -28.01 1.94
CA GLN A 93 27.99 -29.24 1.55
C GLN A 93 26.49 -28.98 1.42
N LEU A 94 25.96 -29.16 0.21
CA LEU A 94 24.52 -29.14 -0.08
C LEU A 94 23.99 -30.56 0.02
N ILE A 95 22.99 -30.79 0.86
CA ILE A 95 22.31 -32.08 1.04
C ILE A 95 20.86 -31.91 0.59
N ILE A 96 20.40 -32.79 -0.30
CA ILE A 96 19.04 -32.78 -0.83
C ILE A 96 18.44 -34.17 -0.74
N ASP A 97 17.27 -34.27 -0.10
CA ASP A 97 16.47 -35.48 -0.02
C ASP A 97 15.35 -35.40 -1.06
N ILE A 98 15.40 -36.29 -2.06
CA ILE A 98 14.52 -36.26 -3.24
C ILE A 98 13.99 -37.65 -3.52
N PHE A 99 12.71 -37.74 -3.90
CA PHE A 99 12.16 -38.91 -4.59
C PHE A 99 11.92 -38.61 -6.07
N SER A 100 12.53 -39.41 -6.95
CA SER A 100 12.34 -39.33 -8.39
C SER A 100 11.47 -40.47 -8.89
N PRO A 101 10.29 -40.20 -9.48
CA PRO A 101 9.41 -41.26 -9.99
C PRO A 101 9.87 -41.81 -11.35
N GLN A 102 10.88 -41.22 -11.98
CA GLN A 102 11.37 -41.61 -13.31
C GLN A 102 12.89 -41.42 -13.43
N GLU A 103 13.48 -42.04 -14.45
CA GLU A 103 14.87 -41.81 -14.86
C GLU A 103 15.00 -40.51 -15.68
N GLN A 104 16.24 -40.06 -15.92
CA GLN A 104 16.57 -38.89 -16.76
C GLN A 104 16.06 -37.53 -16.24
N GLN A 105 15.91 -37.40 -14.92
CA GLN A 105 15.61 -36.14 -14.27
C GLN A 105 16.90 -35.37 -14.00
N THR A 106 16.93 -34.05 -14.17
CA THR A 106 18.16 -33.26 -13.98
C THR A 106 18.00 -32.18 -12.94
N LEU A 107 19.04 -32.01 -12.14
CA LEU A 107 19.21 -30.89 -11.24
C LEU A 107 20.40 -30.05 -11.72
N GLU A 108 20.16 -28.78 -12.00
CA GLU A 108 21.19 -27.79 -12.24
C GLU A 108 21.35 -26.90 -11.00
N ILE A 109 22.57 -26.83 -10.48
CA ILE A 109 22.97 -25.97 -9.36
C ILE A 109 23.68 -24.76 -9.95
N ARG A 110 23.16 -23.56 -9.71
CA ARG A 110 23.74 -22.29 -10.17
C ARG A 110 24.14 -21.42 -8.99
N SER A 111 25.29 -20.74 -9.09
CA SER A 111 25.69 -19.67 -8.19
C SER A 111 26.46 -18.62 -8.96
N GLY A 112 25.77 -17.52 -9.32
CA GLY A 112 26.31 -16.49 -10.20
C GLY A 112 26.64 -17.07 -11.58
N LEU A 113 27.92 -17.04 -11.97
CA LEU A 113 28.38 -17.62 -13.23
C LEU A 113 28.68 -19.12 -13.15
N ALA A 114 28.81 -19.69 -11.95
CA ALA A 114 29.10 -21.10 -11.76
C ALA A 114 27.82 -21.93 -11.98
N ARG A 115 27.94 -23.03 -12.73
CA ARG A 115 26.86 -23.97 -13.02
C ARG A 115 27.38 -25.40 -12.94
N ALA A 116 26.60 -26.27 -12.33
CA ALA A 116 26.86 -27.71 -12.29
C ALA A 116 25.54 -28.46 -12.52
N THR A 117 25.57 -29.52 -13.31
CA THR A 117 24.39 -30.33 -13.60
C THR A 117 24.62 -31.75 -13.14
N MET A 118 23.62 -32.35 -12.53
CA MET A 118 23.64 -33.75 -12.11
C MET A 118 22.36 -34.47 -12.52
N GLN A 119 22.50 -35.76 -12.80
CA GLN A 119 21.38 -36.65 -13.09
C GLN A 119 20.81 -37.18 -11.78
N LEU A 120 19.48 -37.17 -11.67
CA LEU A 120 18.75 -37.75 -10.55
C LEU A 120 18.28 -39.15 -10.96
N HIS A 121 18.62 -40.14 -10.14
CA HIS A 121 18.26 -41.53 -10.32
C HIS A 121 16.85 -41.81 -9.82
N TYR A 122 16.18 -42.80 -10.42
CA TYR A 122 14.88 -43.29 -9.97
C TYR A 122 14.91 -43.74 -8.50
N GLY A 123 13.86 -43.42 -7.75
CA GLY A 123 13.68 -43.78 -6.34
C GLY A 123 14.03 -42.66 -5.35
N LEU A 124 14.06 -43.01 -4.06
CA LEU A 124 14.41 -42.10 -2.98
C LEU A 124 15.93 -42.04 -2.81
N HIS A 125 16.50 -40.85 -2.94
CA HIS A 125 17.94 -40.62 -2.84
C HIS A 125 18.26 -39.41 -1.98
N ARG A 126 19.38 -39.49 -1.25
CA ARG A 126 20.04 -38.35 -0.60
C ARG A 126 21.27 -37.98 -1.39
N TYR A 127 21.26 -36.79 -1.99
CA TYR A 127 22.40 -36.24 -2.71
C TYR A 127 23.20 -35.33 -1.79
N ALA A 128 24.52 -35.52 -1.74
CA ALA A 128 25.44 -34.65 -0.99
C ALA A 128 26.50 -34.08 -1.94
N VAL A 129 26.42 -32.79 -2.21
CA VAL A 129 27.27 -32.09 -3.19
C VAL A 129 28.20 -31.12 -2.46
N VAL A 130 29.50 -31.22 -2.72
CA VAL A 130 30.50 -30.28 -2.17
C VAL A 130 30.67 -29.10 -3.14
N LEU A 131 30.48 -27.89 -2.62
CA LEU A 131 30.42 -26.65 -3.39
C LEU A 131 31.52 -25.68 -2.89
N PRO A 132 32.55 -25.37 -3.68
CA PRO A 132 33.45 -24.27 -3.38
C PRO A 132 32.75 -22.93 -3.63
N VAL A 133 32.63 -22.09 -2.60
CA VAL A 133 31.83 -20.86 -2.67
C VAL A 133 32.68 -19.70 -3.14
N ALA A 134 32.72 -19.50 -4.46
CA ALA A 134 33.47 -18.41 -5.10
C ALA A 134 32.65 -17.13 -5.31
N SER A 135 31.32 -17.24 -5.33
CA SER A 135 30.39 -16.13 -5.59
C SER A 135 29.53 -15.86 -4.35
N GLY A 136 29.05 -14.62 -4.22
CA GLY A 136 28.03 -14.24 -3.24
C GLY A 136 26.62 -14.18 -3.77
N ALA A 137 26.42 -14.60 -5.02
CA ALA A 137 25.10 -14.75 -5.60
C ALA A 137 24.36 -15.91 -4.90
N ASP A 138 23.04 -15.78 -4.78
CA ASP A 138 22.19 -16.83 -4.23
C ASP A 138 22.42 -18.17 -4.94
N LEU A 139 22.21 -19.25 -4.19
CA LEU A 139 22.31 -20.61 -4.71
C LEU A 139 20.95 -20.99 -5.31
N GLU A 140 20.91 -21.18 -6.62
CA GLU A 140 19.71 -21.58 -7.36
C GLU A 140 19.78 -23.06 -7.69
N LEU A 141 18.71 -23.78 -7.36
CA LEU A 141 18.52 -25.20 -7.68
C LEU A 141 17.41 -25.29 -8.71
N VAL A 142 17.77 -25.53 -9.96
CA VAL A 142 16.85 -25.63 -11.08
C VAL A 142 16.58 -27.10 -11.36
N PHE A 143 15.38 -27.53 -11.00
CA PHE A 143 14.88 -28.87 -11.28
C PHE A 143 14.23 -28.85 -12.65
N ALA A 144 14.95 -29.38 -13.64
CA ALA A 144 14.41 -29.61 -14.98
C ALA A 144 13.89 -31.04 -15.02
N THR A 145 12.57 -31.16 -14.88
CA THR A 145 11.90 -32.46 -14.69
C THR A 145 10.98 -32.83 -15.84
N THR A 146 11.01 -34.11 -16.22
CA THR A 146 9.96 -34.69 -17.06
C THR A 146 8.78 -35.01 -16.16
N THR A 147 7.64 -34.35 -16.37
CA THR A 147 6.44 -34.54 -15.56
C THR A 147 5.57 -35.67 -16.09
N SER A 148 4.92 -36.38 -15.18
CA SER A 148 3.98 -37.44 -15.52
C SER A 148 2.84 -37.55 -14.52
N LYS A 149 1.74 -38.18 -14.93
CA LYS A 149 0.67 -38.55 -14.01
C LYS A 149 1.09 -39.78 -13.20
N PHE A 150 0.84 -39.75 -11.90
CA PHE A 150 1.17 -40.84 -11.01
C PHE A 150 -0.11 -41.45 -10.42
N GLY A 151 -0.44 -42.68 -10.82
CA GLY A 151 -1.71 -43.32 -10.44
C GLY A 151 -2.93 -42.53 -10.91
N ASP A 152 -3.88 -42.31 -9.99
CA ASP A 152 -5.11 -41.52 -10.24
C ASP A 152 -4.93 -40.02 -9.98
N ASP A 153 -3.71 -39.54 -9.70
CA ASP A 153 -3.46 -38.11 -9.48
C ASP A 153 -3.68 -37.32 -10.79
N PRO A 154 -4.55 -36.29 -10.79
CA PRO A 154 -4.82 -35.52 -11.98
C PRO A 154 -3.67 -34.61 -12.41
N ARG A 155 -2.69 -34.33 -11.52
CA ARG A 155 -1.58 -33.39 -11.73
C ARG A 155 -0.44 -34.03 -12.53
N GLN A 156 0.36 -33.17 -13.15
CA GLN A 156 1.62 -33.53 -13.80
C GLN A 156 2.77 -33.33 -12.79
N LEU A 157 3.30 -34.42 -12.26
CA LEU A 157 4.26 -34.40 -11.15
C LEU A 157 5.68 -34.65 -11.65
N GLY A 158 6.63 -33.84 -11.20
CA GLY A 158 8.07 -34.03 -11.41
C GLY A 158 8.69 -34.88 -10.29
N VAL A 159 9.78 -34.39 -9.69
CA VAL A 159 10.37 -34.98 -8.47
C VAL A 159 9.68 -34.45 -7.21
N ALA A 160 9.61 -35.28 -6.16
CA ALA A 160 9.17 -34.88 -4.83
C ALA A 160 10.39 -34.46 -3.99
N LEU A 161 10.28 -33.31 -3.34
CA LEU A 161 11.30 -32.72 -2.48
C LEU A 161 10.84 -32.82 -1.02
N ASP A 162 11.72 -33.33 -0.17
CA ASP A 162 11.50 -33.46 1.29
C ASP A 162 12.34 -32.43 2.05
N ARG A 163 13.65 -32.42 1.82
CA ARG A 163 14.57 -31.56 2.57
C ARG A 163 15.70 -31.02 1.73
N ILE A 164 16.07 -29.77 1.99
CA ILE A 164 17.28 -29.14 1.46
C ILE A 164 18.08 -28.54 2.60
N SER A 165 19.38 -28.84 2.69
CA SER A 165 20.24 -28.25 3.71
C SER A 165 21.63 -27.90 3.18
N ILE A 166 22.22 -26.86 3.74
CA ILE A 166 23.56 -26.37 3.40
C ILE A 166 24.35 -26.24 4.69
N VAL A 167 25.52 -26.85 4.74
CA VAL A 167 26.45 -26.74 5.87
C VAL A 167 27.84 -26.37 5.39
N THR A 168 28.45 -25.33 5.93
CA THR A 168 29.83 -24.98 5.64
C THR A 168 30.81 -25.90 6.36
N LEU A 169 31.82 -26.36 5.62
CA LEU A 169 32.93 -27.15 6.12
C LEU A 169 34.02 -26.20 6.63
N GLY A 170 34.16 -26.10 7.95
CA GLY A 170 35.15 -25.26 8.63
C GLY A 170 34.57 -24.01 9.30
N GLY A 171 35.44 -23.30 10.04
CA GLY A 171 35.08 -22.09 10.78
C GLY A 171 35.28 -20.79 9.99
N PRO A 172 34.87 -19.64 10.56
CA PRO A 172 35.04 -18.34 9.91
C PRO A 172 36.52 -17.96 9.81
N THR A 173 36.93 -17.52 8.62
CA THR A 173 38.23 -16.86 8.40
C THR A 173 38.07 -15.33 8.40
N PRO A 174 39.13 -14.54 8.68
CA PRO A 174 39.06 -13.08 8.61
C PRO A 174 38.53 -12.56 7.27
N TRP A 175 38.92 -13.18 6.16
CA TRP A 175 38.46 -12.82 4.81
C TRP A 175 36.97 -13.13 4.61
N SER A 176 36.49 -14.27 5.11
CA SER A 176 35.07 -14.61 5.04
C SER A 176 34.21 -13.63 5.85
N LEU A 177 34.68 -13.20 7.03
CA LEU A 177 33.99 -12.21 7.87
C LEU A 177 33.98 -10.82 7.23
N LEU A 178 35.09 -10.39 6.63
CA LEU A 178 35.14 -9.15 5.85
C LEU A 178 34.16 -9.19 4.67
N GLY A 179 34.02 -10.35 4.04
CA GLY A 179 33.04 -10.59 2.97
C GLY A 179 31.58 -10.43 3.41
N GLU A 180 31.25 -10.60 4.68
CA GLU A 180 29.89 -10.42 5.20
C GLU A 180 29.50 -8.95 5.39
N LEU A 181 30.47 -8.03 5.52
CA LEU A 181 30.19 -6.63 5.84
C LEU A 181 29.27 -5.96 4.81
N ALA A 182 29.46 -6.24 3.53
CA ALA A 182 28.75 -5.56 2.44
C ALA A 182 27.77 -6.46 1.68
N ARG A 183 27.33 -7.58 2.29
CA ARG A 183 26.39 -8.51 1.66
C ARG A 183 25.04 -8.50 2.34
N PRO A 184 23.92 -8.64 1.59
CA PRO A 184 22.62 -8.98 2.16
C PRO A 184 22.77 -10.08 3.22
N PRO A 185 22.03 -10.09 4.33
CA PRO A 185 21.05 -9.09 4.76
C PRO A 185 21.60 -7.70 5.16
N LEU A 186 22.91 -7.44 5.08
CA LEU A 186 23.58 -6.19 5.47
C LEU A 186 23.43 -5.87 6.96
N LEU A 187 23.28 -6.89 7.80
CA LEU A 187 23.17 -6.73 9.25
C LEU A 187 24.37 -5.98 9.87
N PRO A 188 25.64 -6.24 9.50
CA PRO A 188 26.78 -5.51 10.05
C PRO A 188 26.66 -4.00 9.84
N LEU A 189 26.36 -3.60 8.60
CA LEU A 189 26.21 -2.20 8.22
C LEU A 189 25.02 -1.55 8.93
N ALA A 190 23.91 -2.27 9.05
CA ALA A 190 22.74 -1.78 9.78
C ALA A 190 23.07 -1.52 11.25
N LEU A 191 23.68 -2.48 11.96
CA LEU A 191 24.04 -2.29 13.37
C LEU A 191 25.06 -1.14 13.54
N GLY A 192 26.04 -1.03 12.65
CA GLY A 192 26.99 0.08 12.63
C GLY A 192 26.29 1.43 12.42
N LEU A 193 25.36 1.51 11.47
CA LEU A 193 24.61 2.71 11.13
C LEU A 193 23.65 3.12 12.27
N LEU A 194 22.97 2.16 12.89
CA LEU A 194 22.13 2.37 14.07
C LEU A 194 22.95 2.97 15.22
N MET A 195 24.12 2.38 15.51
CA MET A 195 25.00 2.88 16.57
C MET A 195 25.54 4.28 16.26
N PHE A 196 25.95 4.53 15.02
CA PHE A 196 26.43 5.84 14.58
C PHE A 196 25.35 6.94 14.68
N THR A 197 24.16 6.66 14.16
CA THR A 197 23.02 7.61 14.15
C THR A 197 22.55 7.97 15.56
N LEU A 198 22.51 7.00 16.46
CA LEU A 198 22.14 7.22 17.86
C LEU A 198 23.22 8.01 18.62
N ALA A 199 24.49 7.73 18.36
CA ALA A 199 25.60 8.51 18.91
C ALA A 199 25.55 9.98 18.47
N LEU A 200 25.13 10.24 17.23
CA LEU A 200 24.95 11.58 16.68
C LEU A 200 23.71 12.32 17.22
N GLY A 201 22.71 11.61 17.76
CA GLY A 201 21.41 12.17 18.18
C GLY A 201 21.38 12.76 19.59
N GLY A 202 22.48 12.62 20.36
CA GLY A 202 22.49 13.01 21.78
C GLY A 202 21.58 12.15 22.67
N ALA A 203 20.97 11.10 22.12
CA ALA A 203 20.22 10.11 22.89
C ALA A 203 21.14 9.45 23.92
N ALA A 204 20.59 9.07 25.08
CA ALA A 204 21.36 8.35 26.09
C ALA A 204 21.95 7.08 25.47
N ARG A 205 23.28 6.89 25.56
CA ARG A 205 24.01 5.72 25.05
C ARG A 205 23.39 4.37 25.48
N TRP A 206 22.69 4.38 26.61
CA TRP A 206 21.96 3.23 27.13
C TRP A 206 20.73 2.87 26.31
N LEU A 207 20.00 3.84 25.76
CA LEU A 207 18.84 3.59 24.92
C LEU A 207 19.29 2.93 23.61
N SER A 208 20.41 3.40 23.04
CA SER A 208 20.97 2.82 21.83
C SER A 208 21.53 1.42 22.01
N LEU A 209 22.18 1.19 23.13
CA LEU A 209 22.64 -0.13 23.51
C LEU A 209 21.44 -1.07 23.73
N ALA A 210 20.40 -0.63 24.44
CA ALA A 210 19.20 -1.42 24.68
C ALA A 210 18.44 -1.77 23.39
N THR A 211 18.30 -0.84 22.45
CA THR A 211 17.68 -1.14 21.14
C THR A 211 18.50 -2.15 20.35
N THR A 212 19.82 -1.99 20.32
CA THR A 212 20.73 -2.90 19.63
C THR A 212 20.70 -4.30 20.24
N LEU A 213 20.73 -4.39 21.58
CA LEU A 213 20.61 -5.65 22.31
C LEU A 213 19.22 -6.28 22.13
N GLY A 214 18.16 -5.48 22.05
CA GLY A 214 16.81 -5.96 21.78
C GLY A 214 16.68 -6.59 20.39
N VAL A 215 17.25 -5.95 19.36
CA VAL A 215 17.32 -6.52 18.00
C VAL A 215 18.16 -7.80 17.99
N ALA A 216 19.32 -7.80 18.66
CA ALA A 216 20.17 -8.99 18.75
C ALA A 216 19.46 -10.15 19.47
N LEU A 217 18.72 -9.87 20.56
CA LEU A 217 17.91 -10.86 21.27
C LEU A 217 16.78 -11.40 20.38
N LEU A 218 16.08 -10.52 19.65
CA LEU A 218 15.03 -10.93 18.73
C LEU A 218 15.59 -11.87 17.64
N LEU A 219 16.73 -11.52 17.05
CA LEU A 219 17.41 -12.35 16.06
C LEU A 219 17.87 -13.69 16.66
N ALA A 220 18.41 -13.69 17.88
CA ALA A 220 18.82 -14.91 18.58
C ALA A 220 17.64 -15.82 18.90
N VAL A 221 16.50 -15.27 19.34
CA VAL A 221 15.27 -16.03 19.55
C VAL A 221 14.76 -16.59 18.23
N CYS A 222 14.73 -15.79 17.16
CA CYS A 222 14.29 -16.27 15.85
C CYS A 222 15.21 -17.36 15.29
N ALA A 223 16.52 -17.30 15.55
CA ALA A 223 17.46 -18.35 15.16
C ALA A 223 17.13 -19.71 15.78
N ILE A 224 16.56 -19.73 16.99
CA ILE A 224 16.17 -20.95 17.70
C ILE A 224 14.85 -21.51 17.15
N TRP A 225 13.87 -20.64 16.90
CA TRP A 225 12.51 -21.06 16.57
C TRP A 225 12.25 -21.22 15.07
N GLN A 226 12.89 -20.40 14.23
CA GLN A 226 12.64 -20.31 12.77
C GLN A 226 13.95 -19.97 12.03
N PRO A 227 14.91 -20.90 11.94
CA PRO A 227 16.25 -20.63 11.39
C PRO A 227 16.25 -20.20 9.92
N MET A 228 15.19 -20.48 9.14
CA MET A 228 15.05 -20.00 7.77
C MET A 228 14.61 -18.54 7.65
N VAL A 229 13.95 -18.02 8.68
CA VAL A 229 13.41 -16.66 8.66
C VAL A 229 14.39 -15.66 9.27
N GLN A 230 15.38 -16.12 10.05
CA GLN A 230 16.35 -15.24 10.72
C GLN A 230 17.12 -14.31 9.76
N LEU A 231 17.54 -14.81 8.59
CA LEU A 231 18.25 -14.02 7.58
C LEU A 231 17.31 -12.98 6.93
N GLN A 232 16.04 -13.32 6.72
CA GLN A 232 15.03 -12.39 6.21
C GLN A 232 14.66 -11.32 7.24
N LEU A 233 14.52 -11.70 8.50
CA LEU A 233 14.32 -10.76 9.59
C LEU A 233 15.50 -9.80 9.74
N ALA A 234 16.73 -10.31 9.64
CA ALA A 234 17.93 -9.48 9.62
C ALA A 234 17.90 -8.48 8.45
N LEU A 235 17.47 -8.90 7.26
CA LEU A 235 17.32 -8.01 6.10
C LEU A 235 16.25 -6.94 6.36
N ALA A 236 15.08 -7.32 6.90
CA ALA A 236 14.02 -6.39 7.24
C ALA A 236 14.47 -5.36 8.28
N CYS A 237 15.18 -5.79 9.33
CA CYS A 237 15.80 -4.90 10.30
C CYS A 237 16.83 -3.97 9.65
N ALA A 238 17.66 -4.49 8.75
CA ALA A 238 18.67 -3.69 8.06
C ALA A 238 18.07 -2.60 7.18
N VAL A 239 17.05 -2.94 6.40
CA VAL A 239 16.28 -1.99 5.58
C VAL A 239 15.61 -0.94 6.47
N ALA A 240 14.95 -1.35 7.56
CA ALA A 240 14.31 -0.42 8.49
C ALA A 240 15.31 0.57 9.11
N VAL A 241 16.47 0.08 9.55
CA VAL A 241 17.54 0.93 10.09
C VAL A 241 18.09 1.88 9.03
N ALA A 242 18.31 1.41 7.79
CA ALA A 242 18.75 2.26 6.70
C ALA A 242 17.75 3.38 6.42
N ILE A 243 16.45 3.09 6.37
CA ILE A 243 15.39 4.09 6.20
C ILE A 243 15.42 5.12 7.33
N LEU A 244 15.50 4.69 8.59
CA LEU A 244 15.56 5.59 9.75
C LEU A 244 16.81 6.48 9.72
N ALA A 245 17.95 5.92 9.37
CA ALA A 245 19.21 6.62 9.27
C ALA A 245 19.21 7.65 8.14
N LEU A 246 18.78 7.28 6.94
CA LEU A 246 18.65 8.18 5.79
C LEU A 246 17.66 9.31 6.10
N THR A 247 16.55 8.99 6.77
CA THR A 247 15.58 10.00 7.24
C THR A 247 16.22 10.98 8.22
N ALA A 248 17.01 10.47 9.17
CA ALA A 248 17.73 11.30 10.14
C ALA A 248 18.81 12.18 9.48
N ILE A 249 19.54 11.64 8.50
CA ILE A 249 20.56 12.37 7.73
C ILE A 249 19.89 13.46 6.91
N ALA A 250 18.86 13.13 6.13
CA ALA A 250 18.09 14.08 5.34
C ALA A 250 17.54 15.22 6.22
N PHE A 251 16.93 14.89 7.36
CA PHE A 251 16.41 15.89 8.30
C PHE A 251 17.50 16.85 8.83
N ARG A 252 18.74 16.37 9.02
CA ARG A 252 19.86 17.20 9.50
C ARG A 252 20.48 18.06 8.40
N LEU A 253 20.52 17.56 7.17
CA LEU A 253 21.07 18.26 6.01
C LEU A 253 20.10 19.29 5.45
N LEU A 254 18.79 19.07 5.60
CA LEU A 254 17.78 20.00 5.12
C LEU A 254 17.87 21.35 5.86
N PRO A 255 17.99 22.47 5.12
CA PRO A 255 17.96 23.79 5.73
C PRO A 255 16.67 23.97 6.54
N ARG A 256 16.76 24.53 7.75
CA ARG A 256 15.59 24.77 8.61
C ARG A 256 14.53 25.65 7.95
N THR A 257 14.93 26.49 7.01
CA THR A 257 14.07 27.34 6.17
C THR A 257 13.20 26.54 5.20
N CYS A 258 13.66 25.36 4.79
CA CYS A 258 12.90 24.47 3.91
C CYS A 258 11.81 23.69 4.67
N LEU A 259 11.89 23.51 5.99
CA LEU A 259 10.92 22.71 6.74
C LEU A 259 9.48 23.30 6.64
N PRO A 260 8.42 22.46 6.67
CA PRO A 260 7.02 22.86 6.56
C PRO A 260 6.49 23.60 7.81
N ARG A 261 7.12 24.72 8.17
CA ARG A 261 6.81 25.53 9.36
C ARG A 261 5.64 26.49 9.14
N THR A 262 5.41 26.92 7.90
CA THR A 262 4.30 27.78 7.51
C THR A 262 3.33 27.02 6.62
N ASP A 263 2.10 27.52 6.51
CA ASP A 263 1.11 26.86 5.64
C ASP A 263 1.49 26.95 4.16
N GLN A 264 2.27 27.96 3.76
CA GLN A 264 2.80 28.05 2.40
C GLN A 264 3.88 26.98 2.14
N SER A 265 4.85 26.81 3.06
CA SER A 265 5.89 25.80 2.87
C SER A 265 5.32 24.38 2.99
N ALA A 266 4.36 24.15 3.88
CA ALA A 266 3.64 22.88 3.96
C ALA A 266 2.94 22.49 2.66
N ARG A 267 2.22 23.42 2.01
CA ARG A 267 1.58 23.18 0.71
C ARG A 267 2.57 22.85 -0.38
N ARG A 268 3.73 23.51 -0.41
CA ARG A 268 4.83 23.18 -1.34
C ARG A 268 5.34 21.76 -1.14
N TRP A 269 5.54 21.32 0.12
CA TRP A 269 5.94 19.95 0.42
C TRP A 269 4.91 18.92 0.01
N ILE A 270 3.63 19.17 0.27
CA ILE A 270 2.53 18.30 -0.16
C ILE A 270 2.54 18.16 -1.69
N PHE A 271 2.67 19.28 -2.40
CA PHE A 271 2.76 19.25 -3.86
C PHE A 271 3.99 18.51 -4.38
N VAL A 272 5.18 18.76 -3.83
CA VAL A 272 6.41 18.08 -4.26
C VAL A 272 6.31 16.57 -4.00
N ALA A 273 5.81 16.16 -2.83
CA ALA A 273 5.60 14.75 -2.53
C ALA A 273 4.60 14.10 -3.51
N TRP A 274 3.49 14.78 -3.81
CA TRP A 274 2.55 14.33 -4.82
C TRP A 274 3.20 14.23 -6.21
N ALA A 275 3.89 15.27 -6.67
CA ALA A 275 4.50 15.32 -8.00
C ALA A 275 5.56 14.22 -8.17
N VAL A 276 6.40 13.98 -7.15
CA VAL A 276 7.36 12.87 -7.15
C VAL A 276 6.66 11.52 -7.18
N ALA A 277 5.61 11.34 -6.39
CA ALA A 277 4.85 10.10 -6.36
C ALA A 277 4.14 9.81 -7.69
N ILE A 278 3.52 10.81 -8.32
CA ILE A 278 2.89 10.68 -9.64
C ILE A 278 3.94 10.43 -10.72
N ALA A 279 5.06 11.17 -10.72
CA ALA A 279 6.13 10.94 -11.69
C ALA A 279 6.69 9.52 -11.63
N ALA A 280 6.76 8.93 -10.43
CA ALA A 280 7.24 7.57 -10.21
C ALA A 280 6.19 6.48 -10.48
N ALA A 281 4.94 6.71 -10.08
CA ALA A 281 3.93 5.65 -9.95
C ALA A 281 2.77 5.76 -10.95
N TYR A 282 2.62 6.85 -11.69
CA TYR A 282 1.45 7.03 -12.55
C TYR A 282 1.43 6.01 -13.69
N THR A 283 0.40 5.17 -13.73
CA THR A 283 0.11 4.21 -14.80
C THR A 283 -1.38 4.28 -15.15
N PRO A 284 -1.76 5.10 -16.12
CA PRO A 284 -3.15 5.27 -16.49
C PRO A 284 -3.62 4.06 -17.29
N VAL A 285 -4.41 3.20 -16.65
CA VAL A 285 -5.05 2.02 -17.24
C VAL A 285 -6.51 2.00 -16.79
N VAL A 286 -7.41 1.59 -17.67
CA VAL A 286 -8.81 1.30 -17.34
C VAL A 286 -8.95 -0.22 -17.31
N SER A 287 -9.23 -0.78 -16.13
CA SER A 287 -9.34 -2.22 -15.94
C SER A 287 -10.26 -2.57 -14.77
N SER A 288 -10.73 -3.83 -14.69
CA SER A 288 -11.55 -4.31 -13.58
C SER A 288 -12.75 -3.38 -13.32
N ASP A 289 -13.09 -3.07 -12.06
CA ASP A 289 -14.18 -2.15 -11.68
C ASP A 289 -14.06 -0.77 -12.34
N GLY A 290 -12.84 -0.33 -12.66
CA GLY A 290 -12.60 0.95 -13.31
C GLY A 290 -13.28 1.06 -14.68
N ILE A 291 -13.48 -0.05 -15.39
CA ILE A 291 -14.25 -0.10 -16.63
C ILE A 291 -15.67 0.40 -16.38
N GLY A 292 -16.35 -0.14 -15.37
CA GLY A 292 -17.74 0.22 -15.08
C GLY A 292 -17.93 1.71 -14.73
N TYR A 293 -16.95 2.33 -14.07
CA TYR A 293 -16.96 3.77 -13.84
C TYR A 293 -16.67 4.58 -15.11
N TYR A 294 -15.78 4.10 -15.98
CA TYR A 294 -15.30 4.82 -17.16
C TYR A 294 -16.30 4.81 -18.32
N VAL A 295 -17.00 3.68 -18.54
CA VAL A 295 -17.90 3.52 -19.70
C VAL A 295 -19.05 4.51 -19.71
N TYR A 296 -19.59 4.92 -18.55
CA TYR A 296 -20.56 6.02 -18.48
C TYR A 296 -20.10 7.29 -19.21
N LEU A 297 -18.81 7.61 -19.11
CA LEU A 297 -18.25 8.79 -19.76
C LEU A 297 -18.01 8.56 -21.24
N ARG A 298 -17.47 7.39 -21.60
CA ARG A 298 -17.18 7.04 -22.99
C ARG A 298 -18.48 6.95 -23.80
N SER A 299 -19.44 6.10 -23.42
CA SER A 299 -20.67 5.87 -24.19
C SER A 299 -21.45 7.18 -24.36
N LEU A 300 -21.59 7.97 -23.29
CA LEU A 300 -22.37 9.19 -23.36
C LEU A 300 -21.76 10.25 -24.30
N VAL A 301 -20.42 10.39 -24.30
CA VAL A 301 -19.74 11.43 -25.10
C VAL A 301 -19.47 10.96 -26.52
N ILE A 302 -19.14 9.69 -26.72
CA ILE A 302 -18.74 9.14 -28.03
C ILE A 302 -19.96 8.58 -28.79
N ASP A 303 -20.78 7.78 -28.11
CA ASP A 303 -21.89 7.05 -28.74
C ASP A 303 -23.24 7.79 -28.57
N GLY A 304 -23.35 8.67 -27.57
CA GLY A 304 -24.55 9.48 -27.31
C GLY A 304 -25.64 8.73 -26.54
N ASP A 305 -25.31 7.60 -25.93
CA ASP A 305 -26.24 6.75 -25.19
C ASP A 305 -25.61 6.16 -23.90
N LEU A 306 -26.33 5.25 -23.24
CA LEU A 306 -25.86 4.47 -22.09
C LEU A 306 -25.92 2.96 -22.40
N GLN A 307 -25.73 2.57 -23.66
CA GLN A 307 -25.67 1.16 -24.07
C GLN A 307 -24.22 0.68 -24.05
N PHE A 308 -23.85 -0.10 -23.02
CA PHE A 308 -22.46 -0.47 -22.77
C PHE A 308 -21.96 -1.71 -23.54
N ALA A 309 -22.76 -2.31 -24.41
CA ALA A 309 -22.41 -3.57 -25.07
C ALA A 309 -21.16 -3.45 -25.96
N ASN A 310 -21.04 -2.35 -26.70
CA ASN A 310 -19.86 -2.05 -27.50
C ASN A 310 -18.66 -1.66 -26.61
N ASP A 311 -18.89 -0.94 -25.51
CA ASP A 311 -17.85 -0.60 -24.54
C ASP A 311 -17.18 -1.82 -23.92
N TYR A 312 -17.97 -2.79 -23.47
CA TYR A 312 -17.46 -4.02 -22.85
C TYR A 312 -16.75 -4.94 -23.85
N ALA A 313 -16.93 -4.72 -25.15
CA ALA A 313 -16.22 -5.44 -26.21
C ALA A 313 -14.86 -4.80 -26.58
N ILE A 314 -14.49 -3.64 -26.00
CA ILE A 314 -13.23 -2.96 -26.33
C ILE A 314 -12.03 -3.76 -25.81
N PRO A 315 -11.10 -4.21 -26.68
CA PRO A 315 -10.01 -5.10 -26.26
C PRO A 315 -9.06 -4.52 -25.21
N SER A 316 -8.90 -3.20 -25.16
CA SER A 316 -8.05 -2.52 -24.18
C SER A 316 -8.68 -2.46 -22.78
N PHE A 317 -9.98 -2.73 -22.64
CA PHE A 317 -10.68 -2.82 -21.37
C PHE A 317 -10.63 -4.27 -20.88
N LEU A 318 -9.52 -4.62 -20.23
CA LEU A 318 -9.27 -5.99 -19.79
C LEU A 318 -10.17 -6.37 -18.60
N ARG A 319 -10.91 -7.48 -18.74
CA ARG A 319 -11.70 -8.16 -17.70
C ARG A 319 -12.74 -7.24 -17.01
N ALA A 320 -13.81 -6.88 -17.73
CA ALA A 320 -14.96 -6.22 -17.11
C ALA A 320 -15.58 -7.11 -16.00
N PRO A 321 -15.93 -6.58 -14.81
CA PRO A 321 -16.40 -7.40 -13.68
C PRO A 321 -17.81 -7.97 -13.87
N VAL A 322 -18.55 -7.48 -14.85
CA VAL A 322 -19.91 -7.87 -15.17
C VAL A 322 -20.03 -7.89 -16.68
N ILE A 323 -19.85 -9.06 -17.28
CA ILE A 323 -20.14 -9.27 -18.70
C ILE A 323 -21.40 -10.14 -18.76
N GLY A 324 -22.49 -9.60 -19.31
CA GLY A 324 -23.56 -10.42 -19.88
C GLY A 324 -24.86 -10.56 -19.09
N SER A 325 -25.12 -9.75 -18.06
CA SER A 325 -26.48 -9.62 -17.50
C SER A 325 -27.21 -8.45 -18.16
N ILE A 326 -28.36 -8.76 -18.76
CA ILE A 326 -29.27 -7.77 -19.31
C ILE A 326 -30.30 -7.40 -18.26
N THR A 327 -30.49 -6.11 -18.03
CA THR A 327 -31.45 -5.59 -17.08
C THR A 327 -32.90 -5.72 -17.61
N PRO A 328 -33.92 -5.58 -16.75
CA PRO A 328 -35.32 -5.59 -17.21
C PRO A 328 -35.68 -4.53 -18.25
N THR A 329 -34.90 -3.46 -18.37
CA THR A 329 -35.09 -2.40 -19.38
C THR A 329 -34.35 -2.67 -20.70
N GLY A 330 -33.64 -3.79 -20.81
CA GLY A 330 -32.93 -4.21 -22.03
C GLY A 330 -31.52 -3.63 -22.16
N TYR A 331 -30.96 -3.04 -21.11
CA TYR A 331 -29.59 -2.50 -21.09
C TYR A 331 -28.60 -3.53 -20.51
N GLU A 332 -27.34 -3.42 -20.89
CA GLU A 332 -26.26 -4.09 -20.15
C GLU A 332 -26.20 -3.55 -18.71
N GLU A 333 -26.08 -4.45 -17.75
CA GLU A 333 -25.98 -4.08 -16.35
C GLU A 333 -24.67 -3.33 -16.07
N ASN A 334 -24.78 -2.17 -15.41
CA ASN A 334 -23.65 -1.45 -14.87
C ASN A 334 -23.90 -1.11 -13.39
N PRO A 335 -23.32 -1.85 -12.43
CA PRO A 335 -23.59 -1.66 -11.02
C PRO A 335 -22.79 -0.53 -10.39
N PHE A 336 -22.01 0.23 -11.17
CA PHE A 336 -21.11 1.27 -10.69
C PHE A 336 -21.76 2.65 -10.70
N ALA A 337 -21.19 3.56 -9.92
CA ALA A 337 -21.71 4.92 -9.77
C ALA A 337 -21.23 5.86 -10.88
N VAL A 338 -22.09 6.77 -11.33
CA VAL A 338 -21.79 7.72 -12.42
C VAL A 338 -20.88 8.87 -11.98
N GLY A 339 -20.68 9.09 -10.67
CA GLY A 339 -19.97 10.28 -10.17
C GLY A 339 -18.53 10.41 -10.63
N SER A 340 -17.79 9.31 -10.76
CA SER A 340 -16.42 9.34 -11.29
C SER A 340 -16.37 9.79 -12.75
N ALA A 341 -17.29 9.30 -13.59
CA ALA A 341 -17.44 9.74 -14.98
C ALA A 341 -17.69 11.25 -15.08
N ILE A 342 -18.60 11.78 -14.25
CA ILE A 342 -18.90 13.22 -14.22
C ILE A 342 -17.65 14.03 -13.85
N LEU A 343 -16.89 13.59 -12.82
CA LEU A 343 -15.69 14.29 -12.38
C LEU A 343 -14.51 14.18 -13.36
N TRP A 344 -14.42 13.09 -14.11
CA TRP A 344 -13.47 12.92 -15.20
C TRP A 344 -13.83 13.71 -16.47
N SER A 345 -15.12 14.01 -16.68
CA SER A 345 -15.62 14.60 -17.92
C SER A 345 -14.87 15.86 -18.40
N PRO A 346 -14.41 16.81 -17.55
CA PRO A 346 -13.70 17.98 -18.06
C PRO A 346 -12.38 17.60 -18.74
N LEU A 347 -11.63 16.64 -18.15
CA LEU A 347 -10.36 16.18 -18.72
C LEU A 347 -10.58 15.27 -19.92
N PHE A 348 -11.63 14.45 -19.92
CA PHE A 348 -12.00 13.65 -21.08
C PHE A 348 -12.38 14.52 -22.28
N LEU A 349 -13.16 15.58 -22.08
CA LEU A 349 -13.52 16.51 -23.15
C LEU A 349 -12.32 17.29 -23.69
N ILE A 350 -11.37 17.67 -22.82
CA ILE A 350 -10.09 18.23 -23.23
C ILE A 350 -9.30 17.21 -24.07
N ALA A 351 -9.23 15.96 -23.63
CA ALA A 351 -8.57 14.89 -24.38
C ALA A 351 -9.23 14.68 -25.75
N HIS A 352 -10.56 14.64 -25.81
CA HIS A 352 -11.33 14.52 -27.04
C HIS A 352 -10.98 15.66 -28.02
N GLY A 353 -11.03 16.91 -27.57
CA GLY A 353 -10.68 18.07 -28.38
C GLY A 353 -9.23 18.04 -28.87
N LEU A 354 -8.27 17.68 -28.00
CA LEU A 354 -6.86 17.51 -28.36
C LEU A 354 -6.67 16.42 -29.41
N ILE A 355 -7.42 15.33 -29.32
CA ILE A 355 -7.35 14.23 -30.28
C ILE A 355 -7.89 14.66 -31.64
N LEU A 356 -9.03 15.36 -31.69
CA LEU A 356 -9.59 15.88 -32.93
C LEU A 356 -8.62 16.86 -33.61
N VAL A 357 -8.01 17.76 -32.84
CA VAL A 357 -7.00 18.70 -33.35
C VAL A 357 -5.76 17.93 -33.82
N GLY A 358 -5.24 17.00 -33.02
CA GLY A 358 -4.07 16.19 -33.38
C GLY A 358 -4.26 15.39 -34.66
N ARG A 359 -5.45 14.82 -34.87
CA ARG A 359 -5.83 14.14 -36.12
C ARG A 359 -5.79 15.07 -37.32
N SER A 360 -6.20 16.34 -37.17
CA SER A 360 -6.12 17.33 -38.25
C SER A 360 -4.68 17.64 -38.67
N PHE A 361 -3.71 17.38 -37.79
CA PHE A 361 -2.27 17.45 -38.07
C PHE A 361 -1.64 16.09 -38.44
N GLY A 362 -2.45 15.06 -38.71
CA GLY A 362 -1.97 13.74 -39.12
C GLY A 362 -1.45 12.85 -38.00
N LEU A 363 -1.71 13.16 -36.72
CA LEU A 363 -1.38 12.25 -35.62
C LEU A 363 -2.26 10.99 -35.66
N PRO A 364 -1.70 9.79 -35.37
CA PRO A 364 -2.40 8.50 -35.47
C PRO A 364 -3.30 8.22 -34.25
N TRP A 365 -4.06 9.22 -33.81
CA TRP A 365 -4.95 9.09 -32.65
C TRP A 365 -6.37 8.72 -33.07
N ALA A 366 -6.92 7.67 -32.46
CA ALA A 366 -8.32 7.31 -32.61
C ALA A 366 -9.19 8.22 -31.72
N ALA A 367 -10.34 8.66 -32.24
CA ALA A 367 -11.32 9.47 -31.50
C ALA A 367 -12.43 8.57 -30.95
N ASP A 368 -12.04 7.50 -30.27
CA ASP A 368 -12.90 6.37 -29.85
C ASP A 368 -13.21 6.36 -28.34
N GLY A 369 -12.62 7.28 -27.58
CA GLY A 369 -12.74 7.36 -26.13
C GLY A 369 -11.96 6.28 -25.36
N ALA A 370 -11.17 5.43 -26.03
CA ALA A 370 -10.43 4.33 -25.42
C ALA A 370 -8.91 4.41 -25.67
N GLY A 371 -8.49 5.17 -26.69
CA GLY A 371 -7.08 5.37 -27.00
C GLY A 371 -6.27 5.95 -25.84
N THR A 372 -4.96 5.73 -25.87
CA THR A 372 -4.05 6.08 -24.75
C THR A 372 -4.13 7.55 -24.32
N PRO A 373 -4.24 8.56 -25.22
CA PRO A 373 -4.38 9.95 -24.80
C PRO A 373 -5.68 10.21 -24.02
N TYR A 374 -6.80 9.53 -24.34
CA TYR A 374 -8.02 9.62 -23.54
C TYR A 374 -7.78 9.14 -22.13
N VAL A 375 -7.25 7.92 -21.99
CA VAL A 375 -7.05 7.27 -20.70
C VAL A 375 -6.04 8.06 -19.85
N ALA A 376 -4.90 8.45 -20.41
CA ALA A 376 -3.86 9.20 -19.71
C ALA A 376 -4.31 10.60 -19.25
N ILE A 377 -5.02 11.35 -20.09
CA ILE A 377 -5.47 12.69 -19.70
C ILE A 377 -6.66 12.61 -18.74
N THR A 378 -7.60 11.69 -18.97
CA THR A 378 -8.81 11.56 -18.15
C THR A 378 -8.46 11.12 -16.73
N LEU A 379 -7.66 10.06 -16.60
CA LEU A 379 -7.32 9.49 -15.29
C LEU A 379 -6.35 10.37 -14.48
N LEU A 380 -5.76 11.40 -15.09
CA LEU A 380 -5.07 12.47 -14.34
C LEU A 380 -6.02 13.15 -13.35
N GLY A 381 -7.34 13.13 -13.60
CA GLY A 381 -8.36 13.60 -12.67
C GLY A 381 -8.30 12.88 -11.32
N SER A 382 -8.05 11.57 -11.30
CA SER A 382 -7.88 10.79 -10.07
C SER A 382 -6.59 11.16 -9.34
N ALA A 383 -5.50 11.38 -10.08
CA ALA A 383 -4.25 11.86 -9.50
C ALA A 383 -4.42 13.24 -8.85
N LEU A 384 -5.12 14.17 -9.52
CA LEU A 384 -5.46 15.49 -8.98
C LEU A 384 -6.42 15.40 -7.78
N ALA A 385 -7.34 14.44 -7.77
CA ALA A 385 -8.18 14.15 -6.61
C ALA A 385 -7.36 13.66 -5.41
N GLY A 386 -6.31 12.88 -5.65
CA GLY A 386 -5.30 12.53 -4.64
C GLY A 386 -4.66 13.78 -4.02
N LEU A 387 -4.21 14.73 -4.84
CA LEU A 387 -3.67 16.02 -4.36
C LEU A 387 -4.71 16.84 -3.59
N ALA A 388 -5.94 16.91 -4.09
CA ALA A 388 -7.05 17.60 -3.42
C ALA A 388 -7.31 16.97 -2.04
N THR A 389 -7.33 15.65 -1.94
CA THR A 389 -7.46 14.90 -0.68
C THR A 389 -6.36 15.33 0.29
N MET A 390 -5.10 15.31 -0.12
CA MET A 390 -3.98 15.72 0.74
C MET A 390 -4.13 17.16 1.25
N LEU A 391 -4.49 18.11 0.37
CA LEU A 391 -4.62 19.53 0.73
C LEU A 391 -5.81 19.79 1.66
N ILE A 392 -6.94 19.10 1.44
CA ILE A 392 -8.13 19.22 2.29
C ILE A 392 -7.88 18.55 3.65
N CYS A 393 -7.31 17.35 3.67
CA CYS A 393 -6.90 16.68 4.89
C CYS A 393 -5.89 17.51 5.70
N TYR A 394 -4.91 18.12 5.02
CA TYR A 394 -4.01 19.08 5.66
C TYR A 394 -4.79 20.20 6.37
N ARG A 395 -5.77 20.81 5.69
CA ARG A 395 -6.62 21.85 6.30
C ARG A 395 -7.43 21.35 7.50
N ILE A 396 -7.93 20.11 7.45
CA ILE A 396 -8.60 19.47 8.60
C ILE A 396 -7.61 19.36 9.76
N CYS A 397 -6.44 18.77 9.53
CA CYS A 397 -5.40 18.56 10.55
C CYS A 397 -4.92 19.89 11.16
N ARG A 398 -4.80 20.95 10.35
CA ARG A 398 -4.35 22.28 10.81
C ARG A 398 -5.26 22.94 11.84
N ARG A 399 -6.50 22.48 11.97
CA ARG A 399 -7.41 22.93 13.04
C ARG A 399 -7.00 22.42 14.43
N PHE A 400 -6.15 21.40 14.50
CA PHE A 400 -5.80 20.71 15.75
C PHE A 400 -4.30 20.73 16.04
N VAL A 401 -3.45 20.66 15.00
CA VAL A 401 -1.99 20.55 15.17
C VAL A 401 -1.24 21.49 14.23
N GLY A 402 0.04 21.76 14.54
CA GLY A 402 0.91 22.65 13.76
C GLY A 402 1.21 22.18 12.32
N ALA A 403 1.66 23.11 11.48
CA ALA A 403 1.95 22.86 10.06
C ALA A 403 2.85 21.63 9.77
N PRO A 404 3.93 21.36 10.52
CA PRO A 404 4.79 20.24 10.19
C PRO A 404 4.13 18.86 10.40
N ALA A 405 3.34 18.70 11.47
CA ALA A 405 2.67 17.43 11.76
C ALA A 405 1.52 17.18 10.78
N ALA A 406 0.74 18.23 10.47
CA ALA A 406 -0.33 18.16 9.46
C ALA A 406 0.21 17.86 8.06
N ALA A 407 1.31 18.50 7.64
CA ALA A 407 1.92 18.26 6.34
C ALA A 407 2.46 16.83 6.22
N LEU A 408 3.17 16.36 7.26
CA LEU A 408 3.68 15.00 7.30
C LEU A 408 2.54 13.98 7.24
N ALA A 409 1.45 14.18 7.97
CA ALA A 409 0.29 13.30 7.92
C ALA A 409 -0.37 13.26 6.54
N ALA A 410 -0.49 14.39 5.83
CA ALA A 410 -1.00 14.42 4.48
C ALA A 410 -0.07 13.70 3.48
N ILE A 411 1.25 13.80 3.66
CA ILE A 411 2.24 13.08 2.84
C ILE A 411 2.19 11.57 3.12
N THR A 412 2.15 11.16 4.40
CA THR A 412 1.99 9.75 4.78
C THR A 412 0.65 9.20 4.31
N LEU A 413 -0.42 10.00 4.27
CA LEU A 413 -1.71 9.54 3.75
C LEU A 413 -1.55 9.07 2.30
N LEU A 414 -0.87 9.82 1.45
CA LEU A 414 -0.60 9.38 0.07
C LEU A 414 0.32 8.16 0.05
N THR A 415 1.47 8.24 0.72
CA THR A 415 2.60 7.30 0.54
C THR A 415 2.56 6.05 1.41
N GLY A 416 1.77 6.03 2.48
CA GLY A 416 1.68 4.92 3.45
C GLY A 416 0.31 4.24 3.51
N THR A 417 -0.63 4.65 2.66
CA THR A 417 -1.96 4.02 2.52
C THR A 417 -2.21 3.64 1.06
N ASN A 418 -3.34 3.01 0.76
CA ASN A 418 -3.71 2.66 -0.61
C ASN A 418 -4.09 3.87 -1.49
N LEU A 419 -4.09 5.10 -0.97
CA LEU A 419 -4.40 6.30 -1.76
C LEU A 419 -3.43 6.48 -2.95
N LEU A 420 -2.13 6.23 -2.80
CA LEU A 420 -1.19 6.28 -3.93
C LEU A 420 -1.59 5.30 -5.03
N TYR A 421 -1.98 4.08 -4.65
CA TYR A 421 -2.38 3.06 -5.61
C TYR A 421 -3.58 3.52 -6.44
N TYR A 422 -4.66 3.96 -5.78
CA TYR A 422 -5.88 4.38 -6.48
C TYR A 422 -5.85 5.79 -7.07
N ALA A 423 -4.81 6.59 -6.78
CA ALA A 423 -4.60 7.89 -7.41
C ALA A 423 -3.62 7.82 -8.58
N ALA A 424 -2.75 6.80 -8.64
CA ALA A 424 -1.66 6.72 -9.60
C ALA A 424 -1.53 5.39 -10.34
N ARG A 425 -1.59 4.24 -9.64
CA ARG A 425 -1.36 2.92 -10.25
C ARG A 425 -2.58 2.32 -10.92
N ASP A 426 -3.71 2.38 -10.23
CA ASP A 426 -5.02 2.06 -10.80
C ASP A 426 -5.98 3.26 -10.61
N PRO A 427 -5.73 4.35 -11.35
CA PRO A 427 -6.49 5.58 -11.20
C PRO A 427 -7.89 5.50 -11.81
N SER A 428 -8.27 4.37 -12.42
CA SER A 428 -9.59 4.14 -12.99
C SER A 428 -10.67 3.78 -11.96
N PHE A 429 -10.29 3.58 -10.70
CA PHE A 429 -11.25 3.36 -9.62
C PHE A 429 -11.78 4.69 -9.04
N SER A 430 -12.99 4.65 -8.46
CA SER A 430 -13.63 5.83 -7.84
C SER A 430 -12.98 6.32 -6.54
N HIS A 431 -12.07 5.54 -5.96
CA HIS A 431 -11.57 5.73 -4.59
C HIS A 431 -10.81 7.04 -4.35
N ALA A 432 -10.04 7.55 -5.32
CA ALA A 432 -9.35 8.83 -5.17
C ALA A 432 -10.34 10.01 -5.09
N PHE A 433 -11.40 9.99 -5.91
CA PHE A 433 -12.48 10.98 -5.85
C PHE A 433 -13.32 10.84 -4.58
N ALA A 434 -13.63 9.61 -4.16
CA ALA A 434 -14.37 9.35 -2.93
C ALA A 434 -13.62 9.91 -1.71
N ALA A 435 -12.30 9.69 -1.64
CA ALA A 435 -11.46 10.25 -0.57
C ALA A 435 -11.48 11.80 -0.56
N ALA A 436 -11.41 12.44 -1.73
CA ALA A 436 -11.47 13.89 -1.86
C ALA A 436 -12.84 14.46 -1.44
N ALA A 437 -13.92 13.83 -1.89
CA ALA A 437 -15.29 14.24 -1.57
C ALA A 437 -15.59 14.07 -0.08
N VAL A 438 -15.18 12.95 0.52
CA VAL A 438 -15.35 12.73 1.97
C VAL A 438 -14.47 13.67 2.78
N ALA A 439 -13.23 13.95 2.36
CA ALA A 439 -12.40 14.96 3.01
C ALA A 439 -13.07 16.36 2.96
N LEU A 440 -13.62 16.75 1.80
CA LEU A 440 -14.35 18.02 1.67
C LEU A 440 -15.57 18.03 2.60
N PHE A 441 -16.35 16.96 2.62
CA PHE A 441 -17.51 16.80 3.47
C PHE A 441 -17.15 16.96 4.95
N VAL A 442 -16.11 16.26 5.44
CA VAL A 442 -15.66 16.35 6.83
C VAL A 442 -15.16 17.75 7.16
N LEU A 443 -14.42 18.41 6.26
CA LEU A 443 -13.99 19.80 6.45
C LEU A 443 -15.19 20.76 6.60
N LEU A 444 -16.21 20.60 5.74
CA LEU A 444 -17.43 21.40 5.79
C LEU A 444 -18.26 21.10 7.03
N TRP A 445 -18.38 19.83 7.43
CA TRP A 445 -19.04 19.44 8.68
C TRP A 445 -18.36 20.07 9.88
N LEU A 446 -17.02 20.02 9.99
CA LEU A 446 -16.31 20.65 11.09
C LEU A 446 -16.51 22.18 11.12
N ARG A 447 -16.75 22.83 9.97
CA ARG A 447 -17.07 24.27 9.90
C ARG A 447 -18.50 24.53 10.36
N LEU A 448 -19.45 23.72 9.90
CA LEU A 448 -20.85 23.78 10.31
C LEU A 448 -21.02 23.51 11.81
N ASP A 449 -20.35 22.49 12.33
CA ASP A 449 -20.39 22.11 13.75
C ASP A 449 -19.85 23.21 14.66
N ALA A 450 -18.89 24.00 14.18
CA ALA A 450 -18.36 25.14 14.92
C ALA A 450 -19.29 26.37 14.85
N ALA A 451 -19.94 26.59 13.70
CA ALA A 451 -20.84 27.72 13.48
C ALA A 451 -21.98 27.33 12.52
N PRO A 452 -23.13 26.84 13.04
CA PRO A 452 -24.26 26.46 12.23
C PRO A 452 -24.80 27.63 11.40
N SER A 453 -24.98 27.44 10.10
CA SER A 453 -25.49 28.47 9.20
C SER A 453 -26.18 27.84 7.99
N GLY A 454 -27.13 28.56 7.37
CA GLY A 454 -27.82 28.09 6.17
C GLY A 454 -26.86 27.82 5.00
N ARG A 455 -25.84 28.68 4.81
CA ARG A 455 -24.78 28.47 3.82
C ARG A 455 -23.95 27.22 4.14
N GLY A 456 -23.65 26.98 5.42
CA GLY A 456 -22.95 25.78 5.86
C GLY A 456 -23.74 24.50 5.56
N TRP A 457 -25.03 24.51 5.86
CA TRP A 457 -25.94 23.39 5.54
C TRP A 457 -26.04 23.16 4.04
N ALA A 458 -26.18 24.21 3.24
CA ALA A 458 -26.22 24.12 1.79
C ALA A 458 -24.93 23.52 1.20
N ALA A 459 -23.77 24.02 1.63
CA ALA A 459 -22.47 23.50 1.20
C ALA A 459 -22.30 22.02 1.61
N LEU A 460 -22.77 21.64 2.80
CA LEU A 460 -22.73 20.26 3.25
C LEU A 460 -23.69 19.35 2.46
N GLY A 461 -24.86 19.84 2.08
CA GLY A 461 -25.81 19.14 1.20
C GLY A 461 -25.20 18.84 -0.17
N ILE A 462 -24.55 19.82 -0.80
CA ILE A 462 -23.83 19.62 -2.06
C ILE A 462 -22.73 18.56 -1.90
N ALA A 463 -21.93 18.64 -0.84
CA ALA A 463 -20.88 17.66 -0.56
C ALA A 463 -21.44 16.25 -0.25
N ALA A 464 -22.57 16.16 0.46
CA ALA A 464 -23.27 14.91 0.72
C ALA A 464 -23.72 14.24 -0.58
N GLY A 465 -24.38 14.99 -1.45
CA GLY A 465 -24.80 14.51 -2.76
C GLY A 465 -23.62 14.06 -3.61
N LEU A 466 -22.50 14.80 -3.57
CA LEU A 466 -21.27 14.41 -4.27
C LEU A 466 -20.66 13.11 -3.74
N VAL A 467 -20.58 12.94 -2.41
CA VAL A 467 -20.13 11.67 -1.80
C VAL A 467 -21.00 10.51 -2.27
N ALA A 468 -22.32 10.66 -2.22
CA ALA A 468 -23.25 9.63 -2.64
C ALA A 468 -23.17 9.33 -4.15
N LEU A 469 -22.98 10.37 -4.97
CA LEU A 469 -22.88 10.28 -6.43
C LEU A 469 -21.64 9.51 -6.88
N ILE A 470 -20.52 9.64 -6.16
CA ILE A 470 -19.27 8.93 -6.46
C ILE A 470 -19.30 7.52 -5.88
N TYR A 471 -19.80 7.38 -4.65
CA TYR A 471 -19.81 6.12 -3.93
C TYR A 471 -20.90 6.15 -2.85
N TRP A 472 -22.11 5.67 -3.15
CA TRP A 472 -23.28 5.76 -2.26
C TRP A 472 -23.09 5.16 -0.88
N VAL A 473 -22.24 4.13 -0.76
CA VAL A 473 -21.86 3.55 0.53
C VAL A 473 -21.17 4.59 1.42
N GLY A 474 -20.53 5.60 0.85
CA GLY A 474 -19.96 6.73 1.57
C GLY A 474 -20.98 7.58 2.34
N ALA A 475 -22.29 7.42 2.09
CA ALA A 475 -23.34 8.12 2.81
C ALA A 475 -23.35 7.85 4.34
N PHE A 476 -22.60 6.86 4.85
CA PHE A 476 -22.37 6.70 6.30
C PHE A 476 -21.83 7.98 6.97
N VAL A 477 -21.12 8.84 6.24
CA VAL A 477 -20.63 10.13 6.78
C VAL A 477 -21.76 11.10 7.16
N LEU A 478 -22.99 10.88 6.67
CA LEU A 478 -24.18 11.66 7.04
C LEU A 478 -24.54 11.55 8.52
N LEU A 479 -23.99 10.57 9.24
CA LEU A 479 -24.08 10.52 10.70
C LEU A 479 -23.52 11.79 11.34
N LEU A 480 -22.46 12.38 10.77
CA LEU A 480 -21.80 13.56 11.32
C LEU A 480 -22.74 14.78 11.41
N PRO A 481 -23.39 15.25 10.31
CA PRO A 481 -24.38 16.30 10.44
C PRO A 481 -25.62 15.90 11.21
N ALA A 482 -26.01 14.61 11.23
CA ALA A 482 -27.10 14.16 12.09
C ALA A 482 -26.78 14.43 13.58
N CYS A 483 -25.55 14.17 14.01
CA CYS A 483 -25.08 14.53 15.35
C CYS A 483 -25.16 16.05 15.60
N THR A 484 -24.71 16.87 14.65
CA THR A 484 -24.81 18.35 14.78
C THR A 484 -26.28 18.79 14.83
N ALA A 485 -27.15 18.28 13.95
CA ALA A 485 -28.58 18.59 13.97
C ALA A 485 -29.25 18.19 15.29
N ALA A 486 -28.92 17.02 15.84
CA ALA A 486 -29.43 16.57 17.13
C ALA A 486 -28.98 17.50 18.27
N ARG A 487 -27.72 17.93 18.27
CA ARG A 487 -27.19 18.91 19.24
C ARG A 487 -27.92 20.26 19.15
N GLU A 488 -28.07 20.79 17.93
CA GLU A 488 -28.78 22.05 17.69
C GLU A 488 -30.28 21.96 18.05
N LEU A 489 -30.91 20.79 17.82
CA LEU A 489 -32.28 20.54 18.24
C LEU A 489 -32.41 20.60 19.76
N VAL A 490 -31.51 19.93 20.50
CA VAL A 490 -31.49 19.99 21.97
C VAL A 490 -31.28 21.42 22.46
N PHE A 491 -30.40 22.19 21.82
CA PHE A 491 -30.20 23.60 22.16
C PHE A 491 -31.46 24.43 21.92
N ALA A 492 -32.12 24.25 20.76
CA ALA A 492 -33.34 24.96 20.43
C ALA A 492 -34.50 24.64 21.38
N LEU A 493 -34.63 23.38 21.82
CA LEU A 493 -35.65 22.95 22.77
C LEU A 493 -35.47 23.52 24.18
N ARG A 494 -34.25 23.93 24.55
CA ARG A 494 -33.96 24.61 25.82
C ARG A 494 -34.31 26.10 25.80
N GLN A 495 -34.53 26.69 24.62
CA GLN A 495 -34.96 28.08 24.49
C GLN A 495 -36.47 28.22 24.71
N GLN A 496 -36.93 29.43 25.00
CA GLN A 496 -38.34 29.75 25.20
C GLN A 496 -38.86 30.77 24.16
N GLY A 497 -40.18 30.80 23.96
CA GLY A 497 -40.86 31.80 23.13
C GLY A 497 -40.39 31.86 21.68
N THR A 498 -40.23 33.06 21.15
CA THR A 498 -39.86 33.33 19.75
C THR A 498 -38.45 32.84 19.40
N ALA A 499 -37.54 32.79 20.37
CA ALA A 499 -36.16 32.32 20.16
C ALA A 499 -36.11 30.82 19.79
N ARG A 500 -36.92 29.98 20.45
CA ARG A 500 -37.09 28.55 20.13
C ARG A 500 -37.56 28.36 18.70
N TRP A 501 -38.65 29.03 18.31
CA TRP A 501 -39.22 28.92 16.97
C TRP A 501 -38.26 29.39 15.88
N ARG A 502 -37.52 30.47 16.11
CA ARG A 502 -36.50 30.96 15.18
C ARG A 502 -35.39 29.94 14.95
N GLN A 503 -34.88 29.31 16.01
CA GLN A 503 -33.82 28.30 15.91
C GLN A 503 -34.33 27.01 15.25
N LEU A 504 -35.53 26.53 15.61
CA LEU A 504 -36.14 25.36 14.97
C LEU A 504 -36.40 25.60 13.47
N ARG A 505 -36.89 26.78 13.09
CA ARG A 505 -37.07 27.15 11.67
C ARG A 505 -35.73 27.22 10.93
N ALA A 506 -34.70 27.80 11.54
CA ALA A 506 -33.38 27.86 10.95
C ALA A 506 -32.74 26.47 10.77
N LEU A 507 -32.88 25.59 11.78
CA LEU A 507 -32.42 24.20 11.70
C LEU A 507 -33.19 23.44 10.63
N GLY A 508 -34.52 23.49 10.65
CA GLY A 508 -35.38 22.79 9.68
C GLY A 508 -35.16 23.27 8.25
N ALA A 509 -35.09 24.58 8.02
CA ALA A 509 -34.78 25.14 6.71
C ALA A 509 -33.36 24.75 6.25
N GLY A 510 -32.39 24.75 7.16
CA GLY A 510 -31.02 24.31 6.89
C GLY A 510 -30.94 22.84 6.48
N THR A 511 -31.50 21.94 7.28
CA THR A 511 -31.45 20.49 7.02
C THR A 511 -32.26 20.09 5.78
N LEU A 512 -33.44 20.68 5.57
CA LEU A 512 -34.23 20.46 4.35
C LEU A 512 -33.52 21.00 3.11
N GLY A 513 -32.93 22.19 3.20
CA GLY A 513 -32.12 22.75 2.12
C GLY A 513 -30.90 21.89 1.79
N ALA A 514 -30.23 21.35 2.81
CA ALA A 514 -29.13 20.40 2.62
C ALA A 514 -29.59 19.11 1.94
N ALA A 515 -30.71 18.53 2.36
CA ALA A 515 -31.27 17.33 1.75
C ALA A 515 -31.68 17.56 0.29
N ALA A 516 -32.34 18.67 -0.01
CA ALA A 516 -32.72 19.04 -1.37
C ALA A 516 -31.50 19.20 -2.29
N LEU A 517 -30.44 19.88 -1.82
CA LEU A 517 -29.20 20.02 -2.58
C LEU A 517 -28.44 18.70 -2.74
N ALA A 518 -28.46 17.84 -1.71
CA ALA A 518 -27.88 16.51 -1.82
C ALA A 518 -28.59 15.67 -2.88
N LEU A 519 -29.93 15.67 -2.88
CA LEU A 519 -30.73 14.99 -3.90
C LEU A 519 -30.52 15.58 -5.30
N LEU A 520 -30.40 16.90 -5.42
CA LEU A 520 -30.11 17.54 -6.70
C LEU A 520 -28.77 17.08 -7.26
N VAL A 521 -27.71 17.07 -6.45
CA VAL A 521 -26.38 16.61 -6.89
C VAL A 521 -26.34 15.10 -7.13
N PHE A 522 -27.12 14.32 -6.38
CA PHE A 522 -27.23 12.87 -6.55
C PHE A 522 -28.15 12.45 -7.72
N SER A 523 -28.96 13.37 -8.23
CA SER A 523 -29.96 13.08 -9.27
C SER A 523 -29.43 12.41 -10.56
N PRO A 524 -28.18 12.65 -11.02
CA PRO A 524 -27.66 11.91 -12.17
C PRO A 524 -27.57 10.40 -11.91
N GLN A 525 -27.27 9.98 -10.67
CA GLN A 525 -27.27 8.56 -10.30
C GLN A 525 -28.69 7.97 -10.32
N LEU A 526 -29.67 8.72 -9.79
CA LEU A 526 -31.08 8.31 -9.80
C LEU A 526 -31.58 8.12 -11.25
N LEU A 527 -31.19 9.02 -12.15
CA LEU A 527 -31.52 8.94 -13.57
C LEU A 527 -30.83 7.75 -14.25
N ALA A 528 -29.54 7.54 -14.00
CA ALA A 528 -28.82 6.38 -14.53
C ALA A 528 -29.48 5.07 -14.08
N TRP A 529 -29.85 4.94 -12.80
CA TRP A 529 -30.56 3.76 -12.32
C TRP A 529 -31.95 3.60 -12.92
N PHE A 530 -32.67 4.71 -13.12
CA PHE A 530 -33.98 4.67 -13.78
C PHE A 530 -33.88 4.16 -15.22
N ILE A 531 -32.89 4.62 -15.98
CA ILE A 531 -32.65 4.17 -17.37
C ILE A 531 -32.22 2.70 -17.38
N LEU A 532 -31.21 2.35 -16.59
CA LEU A 532 -30.60 1.02 -16.63
C LEU A 532 -31.43 -0.07 -15.96
N PHE A 533 -32.16 0.24 -14.89
CA PHE A 533 -32.85 -0.76 -14.08
C PHE A 533 -34.36 -0.53 -13.96
N GLY A 534 -34.89 0.57 -14.51
CA GLY A 534 -36.32 0.91 -14.44
C GLY A 534 -36.77 1.47 -13.08
N SER A 535 -35.86 1.68 -12.13
CA SER A 535 -36.15 2.24 -10.81
C SER A 535 -35.12 3.30 -10.42
N PRO A 536 -35.55 4.47 -9.88
CA PRO A 536 -34.62 5.48 -9.42
C PRO A 536 -33.90 5.09 -8.13
N LEU A 537 -34.33 4.02 -7.45
CA LEU A 537 -33.68 3.45 -6.28
C LEU A 537 -33.57 1.94 -6.47
N THR A 538 -32.35 1.43 -6.50
CA THR A 538 -32.07 0.01 -6.68
C THR A 538 -30.84 -0.40 -5.87
N VAL A 539 -30.66 -1.70 -5.68
CA VAL A 539 -29.40 -2.28 -5.18
C VAL A 539 -28.80 -3.02 -6.36
N PRO A 540 -27.93 -2.38 -7.16
CA PRO A 540 -27.37 -3.01 -8.35
C PRO A 540 -26.63 -4.31 -8.04
N GLN A 541 -26.04 -4.41 -6.84
CA GLN A 541 -25.32 -5.61 -6.38
C GLN A 541 -26.25 -6.75 -5.92
N GLY A 542 -27.58 -6.54 -5.88
CA GLY A 542 -28.55 -7.52 -5.39
C GLY A 542 -28.80 -7.51 -3.88
N SER A 543 -29.90 -8.15 -3.45
CA SER A 543 -30.42 -8.11 -2.07
C SER A 543 -29.61 -8.88 -1.02
N GLY A 544 -28.68 -9.75 -1.44
CA GLY A 544 -27.82 -10.56 -0.56
C GLY A 544 -26.50 -9.90 -0.14
N PHE A 545 -26.29 -8.61 -0.47
CA PHE A 545 -24.99 -7.95 -0.34
C PHE A 545 -24.49 -7.78 1.11
N ILE A 546 -25.38 -7.73 2.11
CA ILE A 546 -25.00 -7.64 3.52
C ILE A 546 -25.45 -8.91 4.24
N SER A 547 -24.51 -9.62 4.87
CA SER A 547 -24.79 -10.83 5.66
C SER A 547 -24.13 -10.71 7.03
N PRO A 548 -24.84 -10.25 8.07
CA PRO A 548 -24.30 -10.09 9.42
C PRO A 548 -23.82 -11.39 10.07
N ARG A 549 -24.11 -12.56 9.46
CA ARG A 549 -23.69 -13.88 9.94
C ARG A 549 -22.17 -14.09 9.87
N PHE A 550 -21.45 -13.32 9.04
CA PHE A 550 -20.02 -13.45 8.85
C PHE A 550 -19.33 -12.12 9.15
N PHE A 551 -18.90 -11.92 10.41
CA PHE A 551 -18.19 -10.71 10.83
C PHE A 551 -16.67 -10.95 10.81
N HIS A 552 -15.98 -10.25 9.92
CA HIS A 552 -14.54 -10.39 9.63
C HIS A 552 -13.68 -9.28 10.27
N GLY A 553 -14.00 -8.89 11.51
CA GLY A 553 -13.35 -7.74 12.14
C GLY A 553 -11.84 -7.89 12.35
N LEU A 554 -11.37 -9.07 12.80
CA LEU A 554 -9.93 -9.32 12.95
C LEU A 554 -9.24 -9.47 11.60
N ASP A 555 -9.91 -10.08 10.62
CA ASP A 555 -9.37 -10.26 9.28
C ASP A 555 -9.16 -8.90 8.59
N VAL A 556 -10.10 -7.97 8.78
CA VAL A 556 -9.99 -6.58 8.32
C VAL A 556 -8.72 -5.90 8.83
N LEU A 557 -8.28 -6.24 10.03
CA LEU A 557 -7.09 -5.63 10.64
C LEU A 557 -5.79 -6.35 10.26
N PHE A 558 -5.80 -7.69 10.23
CA PHE A 558 -4.56 -8.47 10.30
C PHE A 558 -4.39 -9.51 9.19
N SER A 559 -5.42 -9.83 8.42
CA SER A 559 -5.34 -10.88 7.41
C SER A 559 -4.39 -10.51 6.25
N PRO A 560 -3.55 -11.44 5.77
CA PRO A 560 -2.80 -11.28 4.53
C PRO A 560 -3.70 -11.00 3.31
N LEU A 561 -4.97 -11.39 3.37
CA LEU A 561 -6.00 -11.04 2.40
C LEU A 561 -6.47 -9.58 2.62
N HIS A 562 -5.71 -8.63 2.07
CA HIS A 562 -6.00 -7.18 2.06
C HIS A 562 -6.16 -6.47 3.41
N GLY A 563 -5.82 -7.11 4.53
CA GLY A 563 -5.93 -6.52 5.87
C GLY A 563 -5.11 -5.23 6.05
N LEU A 564 -5.53 -4.39 6.99
CA LEU A 564 -4.95 -3.06 7.18
C LEU A 564 -3.48 -3.08 7.60
N LEU A 565 -3.08 -3.93 8.55
CA LEU A 565 -1.69 -4.00 9.03
C LEU A 565 -0.74 -4.52 7.93
N PRO A 566 -1.04 -5.63 7.23
CA PRO A 566 -0.13 -6.14 6.20
C PRO A 566 -0.01 -5.21 5.00
N TRP A 567 -1.09 -4.55 4.56
CA TRP A 567 -1.07 -3.78 3.31
C TRP A 567 -0.84 -2.28 3.51
N THR A 568 -1.43 -1.70 4.55
CA THR A 568 -1.50 -0.25 4.74
C THR A 568 -1.31 0.14 6.22
N PRO A 569 -0.18 -0.16 6.85
CA PRO A 569 -0.01 0.04 8.29
C PRO A 569 -0.20 1.49 8.74
N ALA A 570 0.10 2.49 7.89
CA ALA A 570 -0.16 3.89 8.21
C ALA A 570 -1.67 4.18 8.42
N MET A 571 -2.52 3.45 7.71
CA MET A 571 -3.97 3.55 7.86
C MET A 571 -4.41 3.08 9.25
N LEU A 572 -3.95 1.91 9.69
CA LEU A 572 -4.24 1.40 11.03
C LEU A 572 -3.71 2.34 12.12
N VAL A 573 -2.47 2.80 11.97
CA VAL A 573 -1.84 3.76 12.90
C VAL A 573 -2.62 5.08 12.96
N GLY A 574 -3.09 5.58 11.82
CA GLY A 574 -3.92 6.78 11.75
C GLY A 574 -5.28 6.59 12.43
N MET A 575 -5.95 5.46 12.20
CA MET A 575 -7.21 5.13 12.86
C MET A 575 -7.06 5.05 14.38
N ALA A 576 -6.00 4.40 14.88
CA ALA A 576 -5.68 4.37 16.30
C ALA A 576 -5.36 5.79 16.86
N GLY A 577 -4.67 6.61 16.07
CA GLY A 577 -4.31 7.99 16.42
C GLY A 577 -5.52 8.91 16.68
N ILE A 578 -6.72 8.58 16.18
CA ILE A 578 -7.94 9.34 16.47
C ILE A 578 -8.27 9.38 17.96
N ALA A 579 -7.85 8.39 18.75
CA ALA A 579 -8.01 8.42 20.21
C ALA A 579 -7.44 9.69 20.85
N LEU A 580 -6.40 10.28 20.26
CA LEU A 580 -5.79 11.53 20.73
C LEU A 580 -6.69 12.76 20.51
N LEU A 581 -7.68 12.68 19.61
CA LEU A 581 -8.65 13.77 19.36
C LEU A 581 -9.48 14.08 20.61
N ALA A 582 -9.69 13.10 21.48
CA ALA A 582 -10.40 13.28 22.75
C ALA A 582 -9.77 14.36 23.64
N ARG A 583 -8.48 14.65 23.46
CA ARG A 583 -7.74 15.73 24.15
C ARG A 583 -8.04 17.13 23.61
N HIS A 584 -8.57 17.23 22.39
CA HIS A 584 -8.91 18.49 21.74
C HIS A 584 -10.42 18.75 21.72
N GLY A 585 -11.24 17.70 21.64
CA GLY A 585 -12.70 17.83 21.62
C GLY A 585 -13.41 16.49 21.74
N ARG A 586 -14.06 16.25 22.89
CA ARG A 586 -14.78 14.99 23.18
C ARG A 586 -15.96 14.77 22.22
N TRP A 587 -16.62 15.85 21.80
CA TRP A 587 -17.74 15.80 20.86
C TRP A 587 -17.29 15.33 19.46
N GLN A 588 -16.27 15.98 18.89
CA GLN A 588 -15.75 15.62 17.58
C GLN A 588 -15.15 14.22 17.60
N PHE A 589 -14.45 13.86 18.68
CA PHE A 589 -13.97 12.49 18.91
C PHE A 589 -15.12 11.47 18.88
N ALA A 590 -16.19 11.69 19.64
CA ALA A 590 -17.33 10.77 19.68
C ALA A 590 -17.98 10.62 18.30
N CYS A 591 -18.27 11.73 17.60
CA CYS A 591 -18.93 11.69 16.29
C CYS A 591 -18.07 10.97 15.24
N LEU A 592 -16.79 11.35 15.13
CA LEU A 592 -15.88 10.77 14.14
C LEU A 592 -15.60 9.30 14.44
N THR A 593 -15.35 8.93 15.69
CA THR A 593 -15.09 7.52 16.07
C THR A 593 -16.31 6.66 15.84
N THR A 594 -17.51 7.14 16.21
CA THR A 594 -18.76 6.39 15.97
C THR A 594 -18.99 6.16 14.47
N CYS A 595 -18.81 7.20 13.65
CA CYS A 595 -18.91 7.09 12.19
C CYS A 595 -17.90 6.09 11.62
N MET A 596 -16.64 6.13 12.08
CA MET A 596 -15.59 5.21 11.65
C MET A 596 -15.92 3.77 12.03
N LEU A 597 -16.33 3.52 13.28
CA LEU A 597 -16.64 2.18 13.76
C LEU A 597 -17.83 1.57 13.01
N ILE A 598 -18.89 2.35 12.77
CA ILE A 598 -20.04 1.89 11.97
C ILE A 598 -19.59 1.51 10.56
N TYR A 599 -18.75 2.34 9.92
CA TYR A 599 -18.25 2.06 8.58
C TYR A 599 -17.35 0.81 8.53
N LEU A 600 -16.51 0.59 9.54
CA LEU A 600 -15.68 -0.62 9.65
C LEU A 600 -16.54 -1.86 9.88
N CYS A 601 -17.53 -1.78 10.78
CA CYS A 601 -18.45 -2.89 11.02
C CYS A 601 -19.22 -3.25 9.75
N TYR A 602 -19.68 -2.25 8.99
CA TYR A 602 -20.29 -2.48 7.69
C TYR A 602 -19.36 -3.26 6.76
N ASN A 603 -18.11 -2.81 6.56
CA ASN A 603 -17.16 -3.50 5.67
C ASN A 603 -16.81 -4.91 6.16
N ALA A 604 -16.76 -5.13 7.47
CA ALA A 604 -16.51 -6.43 8.09
C ALA A 604 -17.70 -7.41 7.96
N SER A 605 -18.90 -6.93 7.60
CA SER A 605 -20.13 -7.74 7.49
C SER A 605 -20.56 -8.05 6.05
N ILE A 606 -19.69 -7.77 5.07
CA ILE A 606 -19.93 -8.07 3.65
C ILE A 606 -19.26 -9.41 3.33
N PRO A 607 -19.90 -10.32 2.57
CA PRO A 607 -19.28 -11.59 2.18
C PRO A 607 -17.92 -11.41 1.50
N ASP A 608 -17.77 -10.38 0.65
CA ASP A 608 -16.53 -10.02 0.00
C ASP A 608 -15.72 -8.99 0.80
N TRP A 609 -15.69 -9.05 2.15
CA TRP A 609 -15.07 -8.04 3.03
C TRP A 609 -13.67 -7.56 2.56
N HIS A 610 -12.90 -8.46 1.96
CA HIS A 610 -11.56 -8.23 1.38
C HIS A 610 -11.54 -7.38 0.10
N GLY A 611 -12.68 -7.15 -0.55
CA GLY A 611 -12.82 -6.33 -1.75
C GLY A 611 -12.39 -6.97 -3.06
N SER A 612 -12.41 -8.31 -3.16
CA SER A 612 -11.97 -9.06 -4.36
C SER A 612 -10.54 -8.68 -4.82
N GLY A 613 -10.27 -8.50 -6.12
CA GLY A 613 -8.98 -8.08 -6.68
C GLY A 613 -8.64 -6.61 -6.39
N ALA A 614 -8.52 -6.26 -5.11
CA ALA A 614 -8.19 -4.93 -4.64
C ALA A 614 -6.73 -4.85 -4.18
N PHE A 615 -6.06 -3.72 -4.36
CA PHE A 615 -4.86 -3.41 -3.59
C PHE A 615 -5.23 -2.91 -2.19
N GLY A 616 -5.03 -3.77 -1.18
CA GLY A 616 -5.46 -3.54 0.19
C GLY A 616 -6.97 -3.24 0.31
N MET A 617 -7.40 -2.68 1.43
CA MET A 617 -8.82 -2.36 1.65
C MET A 617 -9.29 -1.11 0.91
N ARG A 618 -9.57 -1.25 -0.40
CA ARG A 618 -9.96 -0.14 -1.28
C ARG A 618 -11.12 0.71 -0.78
N ARG A 619 -12.14 0.06 -0.20
CA ARG A 619 -13.33 0.73 0.37
C ARG A 619 -13.00 1.64 1.54
N LEU A 620 -11.88 1.41 2.24
CA LEU A 620 -11.52 2.22 3.39
C LEU A 620 -10.77 3.52 3.00
N SER A 621 -10.49 3.76 1.73
CA SER A 621 -10.05 5.08 1.21
C SER A 621 -10.95 6.24 1.65
N LEU A 622 -12.25 5.97 1.89
CA LEU A 622 -13.20 6.93 2.44
C LEU A 622 -12.82 7.44 3.84
N LEU A 623 -12.05 6.68 4.61
CA LEU A 623 -11.55 7.09 5.91
C LEU A 623 -10.30 7.99 5.82
N ALA A 624 -9.89 8.44 4.63
CA ALA A 624 -8.76 9.35 4.43
C ALA A 624 -8.69 10.53 5.44
N PRO A 625 -9.77 11.31 5.69
CA PRO A 625 -9.69 12.41 6.66
C PRO A 625 -9.58 11.94 8.12
N TRP A 626 -10.08 10.74 8.46
CA TRP A 626 -9.89 10.11 9.77
C TRP A 626 -8.43 9.72 9.98
N ILE A 627 -7.86 9.02 9.00
CA ILE A 627 -6.47 8.56 9.00
C ILE A 627 -5.52 9.74 9.09
N ALA A 628 -5.70 10.76 8.24
CA ALA A 628 -4.86 11.95 8.24
C ALA A 628 -4.93 12.71 9.58
N LEU A 629 -6.13 12.87 10.14
CA LEU A 629 -6.31 13.53 11.44
C LEU A 629 -5.61 12.76 12.56
N GLY A 630 -5.81 11.45 12.64
CA GLY A 630 -5.18 10.63 13.67
C GLY A 630 -3.65 10.53 13.50
N LEU A 631 -3.13 10.42 12.28
CA LEU A 631 -1.69 10.52 12.00
C LEU A 631 -1.14 11.88 12.44
N ALA A 632 -1.83 12.98 12.13
CA ALA A 632 -1.39 14.32 12.49
C ALA A 632 -1.31 14.52 14.01
N LEU A 633 -2.32 14.04 14.74
CA LEU A 633 -2.36 14.06 16.21
C LEU A 633 -1.26 13.19 16.82
N LEU A 634 -1.04 11.99 16.28
CA LEU A 634 0.02 11.09 16.72
C LEU A 634 1.40 11.71 16.46
N TYR A 635 1.62 12.28 15.28
CA TYR A 635 2.88 12.92 14.95
C TYR A 635 3.15 14.14 15.82
N ASP A 636 2.16 14.98 16.07
CA ASP A 636 2.31 16.12 16.98
C ASP A 636 2.65 15.65 18.41
N TRP A 637 2.01 14.57 18.88
CA TRP A 637 2.33 13.97 20.17
C TRP A 637 3.74 13.39 20.23
N LEU A 638 4.17 12.63 19.21
CA LEU A 638 5.51 12.03 19.13
C LEU A 638 6.62 13.08 19.10
N ARG A 639 6.37 14.26 18.51
CA ARG A 639 7.35 15.36 18.46
C ARG A 639 7.77 15.85 19.84
N ARG A 640 6.95 15.65 20.87
CA ARG A 640 7.31 15.97 22.26
C ARG A 640 8.44 15.11 22.79
N TRP A 641 8.61 13.91 22.24
CA TRP A 641 9.65 12.95 22.61
C TRP A 641 10.87 13.00 21.66
N GLY A 642 10.69 13.46 20.43
CA GLY A 642 11.79 13.70 19.50
C GLY A 642 11.31 14.07 18.10
N ALA A 643 11.99 15.01 17.44
CA ALA A 643 11.61 15.48 16.11
C ALA A 643 11.70 14.41 15.01
N LEU A 644 12.53 13.37 15.21
CA LEU A 644 12.72 12.28 14.26
C LEU A 644 11.71 11.14 14.40
N LEU A 645 11.06 10.97 15.55
CA LEU A 645 10.08 9.90 15.77
C LEU A 645 8.92 9.90 14.77
N PRO A 646 8.22 11.03 14.52
CA PRO A 646 7.15 11.03 13.52
C PRO A 646 7.67 10.78 12.10
N LEU A 647 8.86 11.31 11.76
CA LEU A 647 9.48 11.12 10.46
C LEU A 647 9.87 9.66 10.22
N GLY A 648 10.45 9.01 11.24
CA GLY A 648 10.80 7.59 11.18
C GLY A 648 9.57 6.70 11.02
N LEU A 649 8.50 6.96 11.78
CA LEU A 649 7.24 6.22 11.64
C LEU A 649 6.60 6.41 10.26
N ALA A 650 6.57 7.65 9.76
CA ALA A 650 6.10 7.97 8.41
C ALA A 650 6.94 7.24 7.33
N ALA A 651 8.27 7.30 7.43
CA ALA A 651 9.18 6.69 6.48
C ALA A 651 9.06 5.16 6.46
N LEU A 652 8.98 4.51 7.62
CA LEU A 652 8.84 3.06 7.72
C LEU A 652 7.51 2.56 7.14
N THR A 653 6.40 3.21 7.50
CA THR A 653 5.07 2.82 6.99
C THR A 653 4.92 3.08 5.50
N SER A 654 5.51 4.17 4.99
CA SER A 654 5.51 4.49 3.55
C SER A 654 6.41 3.57 2.75
N ALA A 655 7.60 3.24 3.26
CA ALA A 655 8.50 2.29 2.62
C ALA A 655 7.89 0.89 2.57
N TRP A 656 7.23 0.45 3.65
CA TRP A 656 6.51 -0.82 3.65
C TRP A 656 5.40 -0.85 2.60
N MET A 657 4.56 0.20 2.54
CA MET A 657 3.52 0.31 1.51
C MET A 657 4.11 0.23 0.10
N LEU A 658 5.19 0.97 -0.18
CA LEU A 658 5.87 0.92 -1.47
C LEU A 658 6.35 -0.50 -1.81
N LEU A 659 6.96 -1.21 -0.86
CA LEU A 659 7.42 -2.59 -1.07
C LEU A 659 6.25 -3.53 -1.37
N VAL A 660 5.11 -3.37 -0.69
CA VAL A 660 3.89 -4.17 -0.97
C VAL A 660 3.33 -3.84 -2.37
N VAL A 661 3.31 -2.57 -2.78
CA VAL A 661 2.90 -2.19 -4.17
C VAL A 661 3.82 -2.83 -5.20
N VAL A 662 5.14 -2.75 -5.01
CA VAL A 662 6.11 -3.37 -5.93
C VAL A 662 5.88 -4.88 -6.01
N ARG A 663 5.63 -5.55 -4.88
CA ARG A 663 5.30 -6.99 -4.87
C ARG A 663 4.03 -7.29 -5.64
N TYR A 664 2.98 -6.51 -5.41
CA TYR A 664 1.69 -6.69 -6.04
C TYR A 664 1.77 -6.49 -7.56
N ASP A 665 2.40 -5.41 -8.02
CA ASP A 665 2.47 -5.09 -9.45
C ASP A 665 3.42 -5.99 -10.24
N LEU A 666 4.46 -6.52 -9.60
CA LEU A 666 5.36 -7.50 -10.20
C LEU A 666 4.87 -8.94 -10.05
N TYR A 667 3.62 -9.15 -9.60
CA TYR A 667 3.02 -10.47 -9.38
C TYR A 667 3.84 -11.38 -8.44
N LEU A 668 4.61 -10.78 -7.51
CA LEU A 668 5.27 -11.49 -6.40
C LEU A 668 4.30 -11.80 -5.26
N LEU A 669 3.15 -11.12 -5.25
CA LEU A 669 1.95 -11.49 -4.51
C LEU A 669 0.88 -11.84 -5.53
N ASP A 670 0.26 -13.01 -5.40
CA ASP A 670 -0.87 -13.40 -6.24
C ASP A 670 -2.04 -12.44 -6.01
N HIS A 671 -2.78 -12.12 -7.08
CA HIS A 671 -3.98 -11.29 -7.03
C HIS A 671 -5.22 -12.11 -6.69
N ALA A 672 -5.15 -13.44 -6.79
CA ALA A 672 -6.25 -14.33 -6.45
C ALA A 672 -6.51 -14.30 -4.93
N PRO A 673 -7.75 -14.00 -4.49
CA PRO A 673 -8.09 -13.94 -3.07
C PRO A 673 -7.82 -15.26 -2.32
N TYR A 674 -8.03 -16.40 -2.98
CA TYR A 674 -7.78 -17.73 -2.39
C TYR A 674 -6.29 -17.91 -2.06
N SER A 675 -5.40 -17.62 -3.00
CA SER A 675 -3.94 -17.70 -2.80
C SER A 675 -3.46 -16.81 -1.65
N LEU A 676 -4.02 -15.60 -1.53
CA LEU A 676 -3.70 -14.69 -0.43
C LEU A 676 -4.29 -15.13 0.92
N MET A 677 -5.41 -15.84 0.92
CA MET A 677 -6.04 -16.36 2.13
C MET A 677 -5.23 -17.51 2.73
N GLU A 678 -4.63 -18.36 1.89
CA GLU A 678 -3.80 -19.49 2.31
C GLU A 678 -2.36 -19.10 2.66
N LEU A 679 -1.93 -17.90 2.24
CA LEU A 679 -0.59 -17.38 2.49
C LEU A 679 -0.31 -17.22 4.01
N PRO A 680 0.69 -17.91 4.58
CA PRO A 680 1.03 -17.74 5.99
C PRO A 680 1.47 -16.30 6.31
N THR A 681 0.98 -15.73 7.41
CA THR A 681 1.30 -14.35 7.81
C THR A 681 2.80 -14.09 7.91
N LEU A 682 3.58 -15.05 8.44
CA LEU A 682 5.03 -14.91 8.56
C LEU A 682 5.71 -14.78 7.19
N VAL A 683 5.25 -15.54 6.19
CA VAL A 683 5.73 -15.50 4.81
C VAL A 683 5.36 -14.17 4.16
N PHE A 684 4.18 -13.62 4.44
CA PHE A 684 3.82 -12.30 3.91
C PHE A 684 4.84 -11.22 4.34
N TYR A 685 5.25 -11.22 5.62
CA TYR A 685 6.18 -10.20 6.15
C TYR A 685 7.66 -10.50 5.90
N LEU A 686 8.05 -11.77 6.00
CA LEU A 686 9.45 -12.20 6.06
C LEU A 686 9.78 -13.30 5.04
N GLY A 687 8.96 -13.48 4.01
CA GLY A 687 9.27 -14.31 2.86
C GLY A 687 10.40 -13.72 2.02
N ARG A 688 11.02 -14.55 1.19
CA ARG A 688 12.12 -14.18 0.29
C ARG A 688 11.79 -13.03 -0.67
N THR A 689 10.52 -12.90 -1.04
CA THR A 689 10.01 -11.85 -1.93
C THR A 689 9.41 -10.66 -1.18
N SER A 690 9.47 -10.63 0.17
CA SER A 690 8.87 -9.55 0.97
C SER A 690 9.57 -8.21 0.81
N LEU A 691 10.84 -8.21 0.40
CA LEU A 691 11.66 -7.01 0.18
C LEU A 691 12.24 -6.99 -1.24
N PRO A 692 11.43 -6.72 -2.28
CA PRO A 692 11.88 -6.79 -3.68
C PRO A 692 12.68 -5.54 -4.08
N LEU A 693 13.83 -5.30 -3.43
CA LEU A 693 14.65 -4.12 -3.65
C LEU A 693 15.09 -3.98 -5.12
N GLU A 694 15.41 -5.10 -5.78
CA GLU A 694 15.75 -5.15 -7.20
C GLU A 694 14.54 -4.82 -8.10
N GLY A 695 13.35 -5.22 -7.66
CA GLY A 695 12.08 -4.95 -8.36
C GLY A 695 11.69 -3.47 -8.38
N ILE A 696 12.24 -2.63 -7.50
CA ILE A 696 11.91 -1.19 -7.46
C ILE A 696 12.26 -0.52 -8.79
N VAL A 697 13.40 -0.87 -9.40
CA VAL A 697 13.80 -0.29 -10.70
C VAL A 697 12.85 -0.72 -11.81
N ALA A 698 12.49 -2.02 -11.85
CA ALA A 698 11.52 -2.54 -12.80
C ALA A 698 10.15 -1.85 -12.62
N TRP A 699 9.71 -1.68 -11.37
CA TRP A 699 8.47 -1.00 -11.03
C TRP A 699 8.47 0.48 -11.48
N LEU A 700 9.54 1.23 -11.18
CA LEU A 700 9.69 2.62 -11.67
C LEU A 700 9.68 2.69 -13.20
N SER A 701 10.30 1.72 -13.87
CA SER A 701 10.34 1.65 -15.32
C SER A 701 8.98 1.29 -15.97
N SER A 702 8.07 0.71 -15.18
CA SER A 702 6.69 0.44 -15.62
C SER A 702 5.79 1.69 -15.64
N GLY A 703 6.24 2.79 -15.03
CA GLY A 703 5.49 4.05 -14.98
C GLY A 703 5.29 4.69 -16.35
N TYR A 704 4.16 5.38 -16.52
CA TYR A 704 3.78 6.08 -17.76
C TYR A 704 4.84 7.09 -18.20
N LEU A 705 5.38 7.89 -17.27
CA LEU A 705 6.41 8.88 -17.58
C LEU A 705 7.65 8.21 -18.17
N TRP A 706 8.15 7.15 -17.52
CA TRP A 706 9.32 6.41 -18.00
C TRP A 706 9.05 5.76 -19.36
N ASN A 707 7.90 5.10 -19.50
CA ASN A 707 7.48 4.49 -20.75
C ASN A 707 7.44 5.50 -21.90
N ARG A 708 6.89 6.70 -21.65
CA ARG A 708 6.86 7.79 -22.64
C ARG A 708 8.22 8.44 -22.88
N LEU A 709 9.15 8.43 -21.93
CA LEU A 709 10.49 8.97 -22.18
C LEU A 709 11.38 8.00 -22.98
N VAL A 710 11.20 6.69 -22.81
CA VAL A 710 12.06 5.67 -23.46
C VAL A 710 11.51 5.20 -24.80
N TYR A 711 10.19 5.03 -24.94
CA TYR A 711 9.57 4.33 -26.07
C TYR A 711 8.59 5.21 -26.89
N SER A 712 8.65 6.54 -26.79
CA SER A 712 7.64 7.39 -27.45
C SER A 712 7.92 7.68 -28.92
N SER A 713 6.85 7.68 -29.70
CA SER A 713 6.74 8.38 -30.97
C SER A 713 6.52 9.88 -30.75
N THR A 714 6.59 10.69 -31.80
CA THR A 714 6.23 12.13 -31.76
C THR A 714 4.85 12.35 -31.13
N ALA A 715 3.87 11.51 -31.47
CA ALA A 715 2.53 11.56 -30.89
C ALA A 715 2.57 11.30 -29.37
N GLY A 716 3.35 10.33 -28.91
CA GLY A 716 3.54 10.03 -27.49
C GLY A 716 4.21 11.17 -26.70
N ILE A 717 5.13 11.92 -27.32
CA ILE A 717 5.76 13.10 -26.69
C ILE A 717 4.75 14.24 -26.53
N ILE A 718 3.91 14.49 -27.55
CA ILE A 718 2.85 15.52 -27.48
C ILE A 718 1.83 15.15 -26.40
N GLU A 719 1.44 13.88 -26.33
CA GLU A 719 0.57 13.35 -25.27
C GLU A 719 1.16 13.59 -23.89
N LEU A 720 2.44 13.24 -23.68
CA LEU A 720 3.14 13.45 -22.42
C LEU A 720 3.19 14.95 -22.04
N ALA A 721 3.50 15.82 -23.00
CA ALA A 721 3.52 17.26 -22.79
C ALA A 721 2.14 17.78 -22.35
N ALA A 722 1.06 17.31 -22.98
CA ALA A 722 -0.30 17.67 -22.60
C ALA A 722 -0.62 17.23 -21.16
N VAL A 723 -0.29 15.99 -20.79
CA VAL A 723 -0.46 15.48 -19.41
C VAL A 723 0.30 16.34 -18.40
N LEU A 724 1.57 16.68 -18.67
CA LEU A 724 2.39 17.50 -17.77
C LEU A 724 1.84 18.93 -17.62
N VAL A 725 1.40 19.56 -18.72
CA VAL A 725 0.78 20.89 -18.69
C VAL A 725 -0.52 20.87 -17.89
N LEU A 726 -1.40 19.91 -18.14
CA LEU A 726 -2.66 19.79 -17.41
C LEU A 726 -2.45 19.48 -15.93
N ALA A 727 -1.44 18.65 -15.60
CA ALA A 727 -1.05 18.38 -14.22
C ALA A 727 -0.55 19.65 -13.52
N ALA A 728 0.26 20.46 -14.20
CA ALA A 728 0.75 21.74 -13.68
C ALA A 728 -0.38 22.76 -13.47
N LEU A 729 -1.29 22.91 -14.43
CA LEU A 729 -2.45 23.81 -14.33
C LEU A 729 -3.42 23.37 -13.23
N GLY A 730 -3.77 22.09 -13.16
CA GLY A 730 -4.65 21.54 -12.14
C GLY A 730 -4.07 21.67 -10.74
N SER A 731 -2.80 21.34 -10.56
CA SER A 731 -2.11 21.51 -9.27
C SER A 731 -1.96 22.97 -8.86
N TRP A 732 -1.67 23.88 -9.80
CA TRP A 732 -1.64 25.32 -9.53
C TRP A 732 -3.00 25.84 -9.05
N ALA A 733 -4.10 25.45 -9.72
CA ALA A 733 -5.45 25.83 -9.33
C ALA A 733 -5.78 25.35 -7.90
N LEU A 734 -5.47 24.08 -7.59
CA LEU A 734 -5.67 23.50 -6.27
C LEU A 734 -4.83 24.22 -5.19
N LEU A 735 -3.56 24.51 -5.47
CA LEU A 735 -2.66 25.20 -4.53
C LEU A 735 -3.09 26.64 -4.26
N ARG A 736 -3.63 27.33 -5.27
CA ARG A 736 -4.16 28.69 -5.16
C ARG A 736 -5.41 28.72 -4.30
N GLN A 737 -6.35 27.79 -4.53
CA GLN A 737 -7.54 27.62 -3.68
C GLN A 737 -7.22 27.07 -2.29
N ALA A 738 -6.05 26.43 -2.12
CA ALA A 738 -5.54 25.94 -0.85
C ALA A 738 -4.94 27.07 0.03
N GLY A 739 -4.56 28.20 -0.56
CA GLY A 739 -4.20 29.44 0.14
C GLY A 739 -5.39 30.11 0.74
#